data_AF-A0A268EKF6-F1
#
_entry.id   AF-A0A268EKF6-F1
#
_cell.length_a   1.000
_cell.length_b   1.000
_cell.length_c   1.000
_cell.angle_alpha   90.00
_cell.angle_beta   90.00
_cell.angle_gamma   90.00
#
_symmetry.space_group_name_H-M   'P 1'
#
loop_
_entity.id
_entity.type
_entity.pdbx_description
1 polymer ?
#
loop_
_entity_poly.entity_id
_entity_poly.type
_entity_poly.pdbx_seq_one_letter_code
_entity_poly.pdbx_strand_id
1 'polypeptide(L)'
;MLTWERENSHRRQWMKKAGVALLALCLMTPLMMTAAWGDSVTDEQYEQQEQTKQEQTKQEQQTKREQRLLAIQTGSSKATVNGESLGIAKPVIHQGAVMVPLGVFKQAFGSEIRLEGNNRIRILQGPHNIVLVMDSKTAWIDGQKVELSVAPTMISDTLMVPLRQVASGMGAKLSASGSGAYTVSLNVVVKEQPDPSGMEGPGSSRIGNSYYTWSINYPSWMMIIQGASDESASYFTDPTGRYYLEVHALDQTVPLNVEDLLEIVISDVKESRETILHREAVSSASVAYARAVTRDMDGLLWETRAYYANDRVYMLYFSDANAEHYTDMNSHAAFLNSFRPSFPAVDPHVKDLSSVVDGLMDVGNDEYGVYLSVPADWNMNDAEMMYFKQKEGILAVTVTSVPKGARSGITSWVDEIKKWYAESFVEDAYKMTGQSPIEISGVEGQLLELQYNSGNGWIYTYQILIEHNGYRYHIEYAYPERIEDGAGLWEKMLDSIDIDYDRVPDQFGDLGEDNTLVDKTKMSTKSSSAYRYHIDIPLYWTPISDRFEQSDIQYSFMGGNFEIMARWNSPADRIIQEMKRYYTEANASNSKLKLLSVENITFAGASAVSFTTHQEKDGVGFTTREIVFENNGITYMIVAELNDANATKEQTDVIERTLASFGLTK
;
A
#
# COMPACT_ATOMS: atom_id res chain seq x y z
N MET A 1 20.02 -8.09 -6.10
CA MET A 1 19.14 -7.69 -4.97
C MET A 1 19.63 -6.38 -4.35
N LEU A 2 19.75 -5.34 -5.18
CA LEU A 2 19.92 -3.93 -4.79
C LEU A 2 19.49 -2.99 -5.94
N THR A 3 18.60 -3.50 -6.80
CA THR A 3 18.11 -2.93 -8.07
C THR A 3 16.61 -3.13 -8.21
N TRP A 4 16.10 -4.35 -7.95
CA TRP A 4 14.66 -4.67 -7.96
C TRP A 4 13.80 -3.74 -7.07
N GLU A 5 14.29 -3.35 -5.88
CA GLU A 5 13.63 -2.35 -5.01
C GLU A 5 13.94 -0.88 -5.38
N ARG A 6 14.79 -0.64 -6.38
CA ARG A 6 15.19 0.70 -6.85
C ARG A 6 14.48 1.14 -8.13
N GLU A 7 14.07 0.23 -9.01
CA GLU A 7 13.30 0.60 -10.21
C GLU A 7 11.83 0.90 -9.87
N ASN A 8 11.20 0.13 -8.98
CA ASN A 8 9.88 0.43 -8.40
C ASN A 8 9.85 1.72 -7.52
N SER A 9 10.97 2.44 -7.39
CA SER A 9 11.01 3.76 -6.74
C SER A 9 10.62 4.92 -7.65
N HIS A 10 10.72 4.77 -8.98
CA HIS A 10 10.50 5.89 -9.92
C HIS A 10 9.06 6.03 -10.42
N ARG A 11 8.32 4.94 -10.72
CA ARG A 11 6.85 5.06 -10.97
C ARG A 11 6.11 5.58 -9.73
N ARG A 12 6.52 5.11 -8.54
CA ARG A 12 6.10 5.70 -7.24
C ARG A 12 6.52 7.17 -7.07
N GLN A 13 7.38 7.75 -7.89
CA GLN A 13 7.83 9.15 -7.78
C GLN A 13 6.90 10.15 -8.49
N TRP A 14 6.09 9.70 -9.45
CA TRP A 14 4.97 10.49 -9.97
C TRP A 14 3.87 10.55 -8.89
N MET A 15 3.44 9.38 -8.39
CA MET A 15 2.48 9.28 -7.28
C MET A 15 2.94 9.96 -5.99
N LYS A 16 4.22 9.92 -5.61
CA LYS A 16 4.71 10.64 -4.41
C LYS A 16 4.85 12.15 -4.60
N LYS A 17 4.99 12.66 -5.82
CA LYS A 17 4.94 14.12 -6.08
C LYS A 17 3.51 14.66 -6.14
N ALA A 18 2.53 13.81 -6.47
CA ALA A 18 1.12 14.12 -6.24
C ALA A 18 0.74 13.98 -4.76
N GLY A 19 0.96 12.81 -4.16
CA GLY A 19 0.52 12.46 -2.80
C GLY A 19 1.05 13.36 -1.69
N VAL A 20 2.33 13.77 -1.73
CA VAL A 20 2.89 14.71 -0.74
C VAL A 20 2.32 16.14 -0.90
N ALA A 21 1.67 16.45 -2.02
CA ALA A 21 0.91 17.69 -2.21
C ALA A 21 -0.61 17.53 -1.99
N LEU A 22 -1.15 16.30 -2.02
CA LEU A 22 -2.56 16.00 -1.73
C LEU A 22 -2.85 15.76 -0.24
N LEU A 23 -1.81 15.48 0.56
CA LEU A 23 -1.84 15.34 2.02
C LEU A 23 -2.45 16.53 2.79
N ALA A 24 -2.74 17.65 2.10
CA ALA A 24 -3.36 18.86 2.65
C ALA A 24 -4.61 19.34 1.89
N LEU A 25 -5.19 18.56 0.95
CA LEU A 25 -6.22 19.09 0.04
C LEU A 25 -7.42 18.19 -0.29
N CYS A 26 -7.42 16.92 0.12
CA CYS A 26 -8.49 15.97 -0.18
C CYS A 26 -9.12 15.35 1.09
N LEU A 27 -9.58 16.21 2.01
CA LEU A 27 -10.68 15.89 2.95
C LEU A 27 -12.02 15.73 2.20
N MET A 28 -11.96 15.07 1.03
CA MET A 28 -13.02 14.84 0.09
C MET A 28 -12.64 13.67 -0.84
N THR A 29 -13.44 12.64 -1.19
CA THR A 29 -14.59 11.88 -0.60
C THR A 29 -15.22 10.80 -1.64
N PRO A 30 -15.74 9.55 -1.40
CA PRO A 30 -16.63 8.68 -2.30
C PRO A 30 -18.10 8.28 -1.90
N LEU A 31 -19.02 7.90 -2.85
CA LEU A 31 -20.19 7.01 -2.54
C LEU A 31 -21.03 6.34 -3.69
N MET A 32 -21.57 5.12 -3.46
CA MET A 32 -22.77 4.51 -4.13
C MET A 32 -23.39 3.30 -3.37
N MET A 33 -24.72 3.07 -3.53
CA MET A 33 -25.50 1.78 -3.43
C MET A 33 -26.02 1.18 -2.10
N THR A 34 -27.12 0.41 -2.23
CA THR A 34 -27.91 -0.42 -1.26
C THR A 34 -28.26 -1.82 -1.85
N ALA A 35 -29.28 -2.57 -1.38
CA ALA A 35 -29.17 -3.88 -0.68
C ALA A 35 -30.27 -4.89 -1.21
N ALA A 36 -30.65 -6.08 -0.68
CA ALA A 36 -30.60 -6.67 0.68
C ALA A 36 -31.01 -8.20 0.78
N TRP A 37 -30.41 -8.95 1.73
CA TRP A 37 -31.01 -9.99 2.65
C TRP A 37 -31.34 -11.45 2.21
N GLY A 38 -31.35 -12.39 3.19
CA GLY A 38 -31.47 -13.86 3.03
C GLY A 38 -32.67 -14.55 3.72
N ASP A 39 -32.65 -15.89 3.86
CA ASP A 39 -33.70 -16.70 4.54
C ASP A 39 -33.18 -18.08 5.07
N SER A 40 -34.03 -18.83 5.78
CA SER A 40 -33.72 -19.98 6.66
C SER A 40 -33.40 -21.33 5.99
N VAL A 41 -32.70 -22.20 6.73
CA VAL A 41 -32.11 -23.47 6.27
C VAL A 41 -32.91 -24.69 6.76
N THR A 42 -33.08 -25.71 5.91
CA THR A 42 -33.92 -26.91 6.12
C THR A 42 -33.11 -28.21 6.24
N ASP A 43 -33.75 -29.31 6.68
CA ASP A 43 -33.08 -30.61 6.91
C ASP A 43 -32.34 -31.17 5.68
N GLU A 44 -32.87 -30.97 4.45
CA GLU A 44 -32.19 -31.39 3.21
C GLU A 44 -30.85 -30.65 3.01
N GLN A 45 -30.76 -29.39 3.45
CA GLN A 45 -29.52 -28.62 3.42
C GLN A 45 -28.55 -29.06 4.52
N TYR A 46 -29.01 -29.67 5.61
CA TYR A 46 -28.14 -30.26 6.63
C TYR A 46 -27.47 -31.55 6.12
N GLU A 47 -28.20 -32.40 5.39
CA GLU A 47 -27.61 -33.55 4.69
C GLU A 47 -26.66 -33.11 3.56
N GLN A 48 -26.97 -32.05 2.82
CA GLN A 48 -26.05 -31.45 1.85
C GLN A 48 -24.82 -30.81 2.51
N GLN A 49 -24.94 -30.22 3.70
CA GLN A 49 -23.78 -29.71 4.45
C GLN A 49 -22.88 -30.84 4.94
N GLU A 50 -23.43 -31.94 5.47
CA GLU A 50 -22.62 -33.12 5.81
C GLU A 50 -21.93 -33.75 4.59
N GLN A 51 -22.60 -33.83 3.44
CA GLN A 51 -21.98 -34.31 2.19
C GLN A 51 -20.88 -33.35 1.70
N THR A 52 -21.17 -32.05 1.60
CA THR A 52 -20.19 -31.02 1.22
C THR A 52 -18.98 -31.01 2.15
N LYS A 53 -19.20 -31.17 3.47
CA LYS A 53 -18.14 -31.22 4.48
C LYS A 53 -17.30 -32.51 4.37
N GLN A 54 -17.92 -33.65 4.04
CA GLN A 54 -17.20 -34.89 3.75
C GLN A 54 -16.44 -34.84 2.40
N GLU A 55 -16.88 -34.02 1.44
CA GLU A 55 -16.15 -33.79 0.18
C GLU A 55 -15.03 -32.75 0.31
N GLN A 56 -15.24 -31.67 1.09
CA GLN A 56 -14.17 -30.75 1.50
C GLN A 56 -13.08 -31.48 2.31
N THR A 57 -13.47 -32.32 3.28
CA THR A 57 -12.53 -33.16 4.05
C THR A 57 -11.76 -34.14 3.15
N LYS A 58 -12.31 -34.55 2.00
CA LYS A 58 -11.57 -35.33 0.98
C LYS A 58 -10.63 -34.44 0.15
N GLN A 59 -11.07 -33.26 -0.27
CA GLN A 59 -10.27 -32.35 -1.10
C GLN A 59 -9.05 -31.78 -0.35
N GLU A 60 -9.18 -31.44 0.94
CA GLU A 60 -8.05 -31.00 1.76
C GLU A 60 -6.99 -32.11 1.98
N GLN A 61 -7.39 -33.39 1.93
CA GLN A 61 -6.51 -34.52 2.24
C GLN A 61 -5.67 -35.07 1.07
N GLN A 62 -5.59 -34.38 -0.08
CA GLN A 62 -4.75 -34.84 -1.21
C GLN A 62 -3.57 -33.93 -1.62
N THR A 63 -3.08 -33.04 -0.75
CA THR A 63 -1.70 -32.52 -0.89
C THR A 63 -0.69 -33.53 -0.32
N LYS A 64 -0.23 -34.47 -1.15
CA LYS A 64 0.72 -35.54 -0.78
C LYS A 64 2.14 -34.98 -0.51
N ARG A 65 2.38 -34.54 0.73
CA ARG A 65 3.69 -34.11 1.23
C ARG A 65 4.58 -35.34 1.47
N GLU A 66 5.72 -35.41 0.79
CA GLU A 66 6.72 -36.49 0.95
C GLU A 66 7.91 -35.97 1.78
N GLN A 67 8.29 -36.71 2.83
CA GLN A 67 9.56 -36.46 3.52
C GLN A 67 10.71 -37.08 2.70
N ARG A 68 11.50 -36.23 2.02
CA ARG A 68 12.70 -36.68 1.31
C ARG A 68 13.94 -36.62 2.18
N LEU A 69 14.81 -37.61 2.00
CA LEU A 69 16.03 -37.80 2.78
C LEU A 69 17.25 -37.87 1.85
N LEU A 70 18.16 -36.91 2.01
CA LEU A 70 19.46 -36.88 1.33
C LEU A 70 20.57 -37.22 2.34
N ALA A 71 21.17 -38.40 2.22
CA ALA A 71 22.32 -38.80 3.03
C ALA A 71 23.63 -38.64 2.25
N ILE A 72 24.62 -38.02 2.89
CA ILE A 72 25.90 -37.59 2.30
C ILE A 72 27.05 -38.02 3.20
N GLN A 73 28.09 -38.61 2.61
CA GLN A 73 29.36 -38.92 3.30
C GLN A 73 30.50 -38.06 2.75
N THR A 74 31.23 -37.39 3.65
CA THR A 74 32.42 -36.60 3.29
C THR A 74 33.48 -37.49 2.63
N GLY A 75 34.04 -37.04 1.49
CA GLY A 75 35.01 -37.79 0.67
C GLY A 75 34.43 -38.85 -0.28
N SER A 76 33.15 -39.21 -0.13
CA SER A 76 32.44 -40.14 -1.01
C SER A 76 32.03 -39.47 -2.32
N SER A 77 32.13 -40.17 -3.45
CA SER A 77 31.49 -39.76 -4.72
C SER A 77 30.09 -40.36 -4.90
N LYS A 78 29.47 -40.80 -3.79
CA LYS A 78 28.11 -41.32 -3.70
C LYS A 78 27.38 -40.70 -2.51
N ALA A 79 26.16 -40.27 -2.76
CA ALA A 79 25.13 -39.94 -1.77
C ALA A 79 23.94 -40.90 -1.95
N THR A 80 22.92 -40.80 -1.11
CA THR A 80 21.63 -41.45 -1.37
C THR A 80 20.46 -40.49 -1.22
N VAL A 81 19.51 -40.52 -2.15
CA VAL A 81 18.21 -39.83 -2.07
C VAL A 81 17.15 -40.90 -1.83
N ASN A 82 16.41 -40.81 -0.72
CA ASN A 82 15.39 -41.80 -0.31
C ASN A 82 15.89 -43.26 -0.26
N GLY A 83 17.20 -43.47 -0.15
CA GLY A 83 17.86 -44.78 -0.19
C GLY A 83 18.45 -45.17 -1.56
N GLU A 84 18.06 -44.50 -2.66
CA GLU A 84 18.63 -44.73 -3.99
C GLU A 84 20.02 -44.09 -4.14
N SER A 85 20.97 -44.79 -4.76
CA SER A 85 22.37 -44.38 -4.87
C SER A 85 22.61 -43.32 -5.94
N LEU A 86 22.85 -42.08 -5.53
CA LEU A 86 23.15 -40.94 -6.39
C LEU A 86 24.67 -40.72 -6.54
N GLY A 87 25.16 -40.64 -7.78
CA GLY A 87 26.55 -40.26 -8.07
C GLY A 87 26.76 -38.76 -7.94
N ILE A 88 27.74 -38.32 -7.14
CA ILE A 88 28.04 -36.90 -6.90
C ILE A 88 29.54 -36.61 -6.96
N ALA A 89 29.90 -35.36 -7.25
CA ALA A 89 31.25 -34.86 -6.94
C ALA A 89 31.48 -34.92 -5.41
N LYS A 90 32.73 -35.14 -5.00
CA LYS A 90 33.04 -35.49 -3.60
C LYS A 90 32.78 -34.30 -2.66
N PRO A 91 31.94 -34.43 -1.62
CA PRO A 91 31.86 -33.46 -0.54
C PRO A 91 33.19 -33.36 0.18
N VAL A 92 33.62 -32.15 0.51
CA VAL A 92 34.91 -31.88 1.16
C VAL A 92 34.73 -31.02 2.40
N ILE A 93 35.62 -31.19 3.38
CA ILE A 93 35.78 -30.18 4.44
C ILE A 93 36.72 -29.10 3.89
N HIS A 94 36.21 -27.89 3.72
CA HIS A 94 36.99 -26.72 3.34
C HIS A 94 36.83 -25.65 4.42
N GLN A 95 37.95 -25.10 4.92
CA GLN A 95 37.95 -24.07 5.98
C GLN A 95 37.05 -24.41 7.21
N GLY A 96 36.94 -25.70 7.56
CA GLY A 96 36.13 -26.18 8.70
C GLY A 96 34.64 -26.38 8.42
N ALA A 97 34.12 -25.97 7.26
CA ALA A 97 32.75 -26.27 6.82
C ALA A 97 32.72 -27.47 5.87
N VAL A 98 31.60 -28.20 5.87
CA VAL A 98 31.34 -29.25 4.87
C VAL A 98 30.73 -28.61 3.64
N MET A 99 31.45 -28.70 2.53
CA MET A 99 31.05 -28.20 1.22
C MET A 99 30.51 -29.35 0.38
N VAL A 100 29.34 -29.17 -0.23
CA VAL A 100 28.66 -30.16 -1.08
C VAL A 100 28.41 -29.61 -2.48
N PRO A 101 28.30 -30.46 -3.53
CA PRO A 101 27.97 -30.00 -4.88
C PRO A 101 26.57 -29.38 -4.91
N LEU A 102 26.44 -28.15 -5.41
CA LEU A 102 25.17 -27.43 -5.45
C LEU A 102 24.04 -28.23 -6.14
N GLY A 103 24.35 -28.97 -7.21
CA GLY A 103 23.37 -29.78 -7.95
C GLY A 103 22.68 -30.88 -7.15
N VAL A 104 23.24 -31.30 -6.00
CA VAL A 104 22.65 -32.36 -5.17
C VAL A 104 21.29 -31.95 -4.59
N PHE A 105 21.07 -30.67 -4.31
CA PHE A 105 19.81 -30.17 -3.76
C PHE A 105 18.68 -30.23 -4.80
N LYS A 106 18.95 -29.91 -6.07
CA LYS A 106 17.99 -30.08 -7.17
C LYS A 106 17.63 -31.55 -7.36
N GLN A 107 18.62 -32.45 -7.30
CA GLN A 107 18.43 -33.89 -7.45
C GLN A 107 17.66 -34.53 -6.28
N ALA A 108 17.86 -34.06 -5.04
CA ALA A 108 17.19 -34.59 -3.87
C ALA A 108 15.78 -34.02 -3.66
N PHE A 109 15.63 -32.70 -3.71
CA PHE A 109 14.46 -31.98 -3.20
C PHE A 109 13.63 -31.29 -4.28
N GLY A 110 14.05 -31.38 -5.55
CA GLY A 110 13.42 -30.66 -6.66
C GLY A 110 13.78 -29.18 -6.74
N SER A 111 14.63 -28.67 -5.82
CA SER A 111 15.06 -27.26 -5.75
C SER A 111 15.34 -26.66 -7.12
N GLU A 112 14.75 -25.52 -7.42
CA GLU A 112 15.16 -24.75 -8.59
C GLU A 112 16.48 -24.04 -8.28
N ILE A 113 17.40 -24.02 -9.24
CA ILE A 113 18.72 -23.41 -9.09
C ILE A 113 18.99 -22.59 -10.34
N ARG A 114 19.06 -21.25 -10.18
CA ARG A 114 19.34 -20.28 -11.24
C ARG A 114 20.70 -19.62 -11.00
N LEU A 115 21.47 -19.40 -12.07
CA LEU A 115 22.67 -18.56 -12.04
C LEU A 115 22.28 -17.16 -12.55
N GLU A 116 22.33 -16.17 -11.68
CA GLU A 116 22.04 -14.76 -11.97
C GLU A 116 23.36 -14.07 -12.39
N GLY A 117 23.55 -13.86 -13.69
CA GLY A 117 24.80 -13.31 -14.23
C GLY A 117 26.00 -14.24 -14.02
N ASN A 118 27.18 -13.67 -13.70
CA ASN A 118 28.44 -14.43 -13.71
C ASN A 118 28.78 -15.16 -12.40
N ASN A 119 28.25 -14.73 -11.25
CA ASN A 119 28.73 -15.23 -9.94
C ASN A 119 27.67 -15.35 -8.85
N ARG A 120 26.39 -15.06 -9.11
CA ARG A 120 25.33 -15.04 -8.11
C ARG A 120 24.37 -16.20 -8.36
N ILE A 121 24.04 -16.96 -7.32
CA ILE A 121 23.21 -18.17 -7.40
C ILE A 121 21.94 -17.94 -6.62
N ARG A 122 20.78 -18.25 -7.20
CA ARG A 122 19.53 -18.38 -6.48
C ARG A 122 19.12 -19.85 -6.38
N ILE A 123 18.61 -20.24 -5.22
CA ILE A 123 18.00 -21.54 -4.95
C ILE A 123 16.58 -21.26 -4.45
N LEU A 124 15.57 -21.85 -5.10
CA LEU A 124 14.17 -21.77 -4.68
C LEU A 124 13.70 -23.16 -4.20
N GLN A 125 13.04 -23.19 -3.04
CA GLN A 125 12.54 -24.43 -2.43
C GLN A 125 11.27 -24.18 -1.61
N GLY A 126 10.10 -24.44 -2.22
CA GLY A 126 8.82 -24.09 -1.60
C GLY A 126 8.72 -22.57 -1.44
N PRO A 127 8.42 -22.04 -0.23
CA PRO A 127 8.43 -20.59 0.02
C PRO A 127 9.86 -20.01 0.10
N HIS A 128 10.88 -20.84 0.27
CA HIS A 128 12.23 -20.37 0.60
C HIS A 128 13.05 -19.94 -0.62
N ASN A 129 13.82 -18.86 -0.45
CA ASN A 129 14.57 -18.16 -1.48
C ASN A 129 15.99 -17.83 -0.97
N ILE A 130 16.93 -18.74 -1.24
CA ILE A 130 18.34 -18.60 -0.86
C ILE A 130 19.12 -17.97 -2.00
N VAL A 131 19.92 -16.96 -1.69
CA VAL A 131 20.86 -16.35 -2.63
C VAL A 131 22.28 -16.48 -2.09
N LEU A 132 23.15 -17.08 -2.89
CA LEU A 132 24.59 -17.22 -2.65
C LEU A 132 25.37 -16.39 -3.68
N VAL A 133 26.63 -16.04 -3.40
CA VAL A 133 27.54 -15.40 -4.37
C VAL A 133 28.89 -16.10 -4.31
N MET A 134 29.43 -16.52 -5.47
CA MET A 134 30.72 -17.21 -5.55
C MET A 134 31.84 -16.36 -4.95
N ASP A 135 32.68 -17.02 -4.18
CA ASP A 135 33.84 -16.49 -3.44
C ASP A 135 33.50 -15.35 -2.44
N SER A 136 32.22 -15.19 -2.10
CA SER A 136 31.72 -14.31 -1.04
C SER A 136 31.15 -15.09 0.14
N LYS A 137 31.38 -14.60 1.36
CA LYS A 137 30.68 -15.07 2.56
C LYS A 137 29.30 -14.44 2.77
N THR A 138 28.90 -13.44 1.98
CA THR A 138 27.56 -12.86 2.09
C THR A 138 26.54 -13.69 1.31
N ALA A 139 25.49 -14.13 2.00
CA ALA A 139 24.30 -14.73 1.43
C ALA A 139 23.05 -13.94 1.83
N TRP A 140 21.93 -14.29 1.20
CA TRP A 140 20.59 -13.91 1.64
C TRP A 140 19.74 -15.18 1.78
N ILE A 141 18.88 -15.23 2.78
CA ILE A 141 17.87 -16.28 2.97
C ILE A 141 16.57 -15.54 3.26
N ASP A 142 15.56 -15.74 2.43
CA ASP A 142 14.23 -15.14 2.59
C ASP A 142 14.30 -13.62 2.79
N GLY A 143 15.10 -12.96 1.95
CA GLY A 143 15.41 -11.52 2.00
C GLY A 143 16.46 -11.13 3.04
N GLN A 144 16.57 -11.85 4.17
CA GLN A 144 17.49 -11.52 5.26
C GLN A 144 18.95 -11.81 4.89
N LYS A 145 19.87 -10.88 5.22
CA LYS A 145 21.31 -11.03 4.96
C LYS A 145 21.97 -11.93 6.00
N VAL A 146 22.67 -12.97 5.56
CA VAL A 146 23.32 -13.98 6.42
C VAL A 146 24.80 -14.14 6.06
N GLU A 147 25.66 -14.33 7.06
CA GLU A 147 27.07 -14.69 6.82
C GLU A 147 27.25 -16.22 6.76
N LEU A 148 27.83 -16.68 5.66
CA LEU A 148 28.25 -18.07 5.46
C LEU A 148 29.57 -18.33 6.19
N SER A 149 29.70 -19.49 6.83
CA SER A 149 30.96 -19.89 7.47
C SER A 149 32.13 -19.93 6.47
N VAL A 150 31.84 -20.33 5.23
CA VAL A 150 32.77 -20.48 4.10
C VAL A 150 32.03 -20.08 2.82
N ALA A 151 32.73 -19.45 1.89
CA ALA A 151 32.14 -19.00 0.63
C ALA A 151 31.77 -20.17 -0.31
N PRO A 152 30.76 -20.00 -1.20
CA PRO A 152 30.54 -20.89 -2.34
C PRO A 152 31.74 -20.77 -3.30
N THR A 153 32.37 -21.88 -3.67
CA THR A 153 33.61 -21.83 -4.49
C THR A 153 33.64 -23.00 -5.46
N MET A 154 34.24 -22.77 -6.65
CA MET A 154 34.51 -23.81 -7.64
C MET A 154 35.66 -24.71 -7.16
N ILE A 155 35.39 -26.00 -6.97
CA ILE A 155 36.38 -27.01 -6.61
C ILE A 155 36.30 -28.14 -7.63
N SER A 156 37.37 -28.34 -8.41
CA SER A 156 37.43 -29.32 -9.50
C SER A 156 36.21 -29.21 -10.44
N ASP A 157 36.04 -28.01 -11.01
CA ASP A 157 34.99 -27.63 -11.96
C ASP A 157 33.54 -27.82 -11.47
N THR A 158 33.36 -28.06 -10.17
CA THR A 158 32.07 -28.17 -9.50
C THR A 158 31.86 -27.01 -8.55
N LEU A 159 30.72 -26.33 -8.62
CA LEU A 159 30.33 -25.33 -7.62
C LEU A 159 29.94 -26.02 -6.32
N MET A 160 30.75 -25.80 -5.28
CA MET A 160 30.55 -26.35 -3.94
C MET A 160 29.99 -25.29 -3.00
N VAL A 161 28.98 -25.66 -2.20
CA VAL A 161 28.25 -24.76 -1.29
C VAL A 161 28.26 -25.27 0.15
N PRO A 162 28.20 -24.40 1.18
CA PRO A 162 28.26 -24.82 2.58
C PRO A 162 26.95 -25.50 3.00
N LEU A 163 27.02 -26.81 3.28
CA LEU A 163 25.87 -27.70 3.48
C LEU A 163 24.88 -27.20 4.54
N ARG A 164 25.37 -26.68 5.67
CA ARG A 164 24.54 -26.25 6.80
C ARG A 164 23.65 -25.06 6.44
N GLN A 165 24.23 -24.03 5.84
CA GLN A 165 23.52 -22.80 5.53
C GLN A 165 22.51 -23.00 4.39
N VAL A 166 22.86 -23.80 3.37
CA VAL A 166 21.92 -24.13 2.29
C VAL A 166 20.77 -24.99 2.80
N ALA A 167 21.05 -26.06 3.57
CA ALA A 167 19.98 -26.88 4.15
C ALA A 167 19.06 -26.06 5.08
N SER A 168 19.63 -25.25 5.97
CA SER A 168 18.85 -24.40 6.88
C SER A 168 18.01 -23.36 6.14
N GLY A 169 18.56 -22.75 5.07
CA GLY A 169 17.84 -21.78 4.25
C GLY A 169 16.76 -22.41 3.37
N MET A 170 16.77 -23.72 3.16
CA MET A 170 15.72 -24.47 2.47
C MET A 170 14.62 -24.98 3.42
N GLY A 171 14.61 -24.56 4.69
CA GLY A 171 13.73 -25.11 5.73
C GLY A 171 14.05 -26.57 6.12
N ALA A 172 15.18 -27.13 5.66
CA ALA A 172 15.50 -28.54 5.80
C ALA A 172 16.23 -28.86 7.11
N LYS A 173 15.83 -29.94 7.77
CA LYS A 173 16.43 -30.42 9.02
C LYS A 173 17.73 -31.18 8.70
N LEU A 174 18.88 -30.60 9.10
CA LEU A 174 20.18 -31.25 9.01
C LEU A 174 20.50 -32.04 10.29
N SER A 175 20.86 -33.30 10.13
CA SER A 175 21.39 -34.18 11.18
C SER A 175 22.78 -34.69 10.81
N ALA A 176 23.59 -35.06 11.81
CA ALA A 176 24.92 -35.63 11.64
C ALA A 176 25.03 -36.93 12.45
N SER A 177 25.53 -37.99 11.82
CA SER A 177 25.48 -39.36 12.38
C SER A 177 26.86 -39.92 12.76
N GLY A 178 27.87 -39.04 12.90
CA GLY A 178 29.28 -39.40 13.14
C GLY A 178 30.14 -39.35 11.88
N SER A 179 31.47 -39.41 12.05
CA SER A 179 32.51 -39.62 11.00
C SER A 179 32.30 -38.95 9.62
N GLY A 180 31.77 -37.73 9.57
CA GLY A 180 31.54 -36.99 8.33
C GLY A 180 30.30 -37.41 7.53
N ALA A 181 29.37 -38.16 8.14
CA ALA A 181 28.07 -38.53 7.62
C ALA A 181 26.99 -37.52 8.03
N TYR A 182 26.19 -37.06 7.06
CA TYR A 182 25.14 -36.06 7.23
C TYR A 182 23.86 -36.51 6.54
N THR A 183 22.71 -36.25 7.15
CA THR A 183 21.40 -36.47 6.53
C THR A 183 20.59 -35.18 6.57
N VAL A 184 20.17 -34.72 5.40
CA VAL A 184 19.26 -33.58 5.21
C VAL A 184 17.86 -34.14 4.97
N SER A 185 16.88 -33.65 5.74
CA SER A 185 15.47 -34.04 5.65
C SER A 185 14.62 -32.82 5.29
N LEU A 186 13.79 -32.93 4.25
CA LEU A 186 12.83 -31.89 3.88
C LEU A 186 11.49 -32.50 3.47
N ASN A 187 10.40 -31.90 3.92
CA ASN A 187 9.06 -32.23 3.45
C ASN A 187 8.80 -31.45 2.16
N VAL A 188 8.71 -32.15 1.03
CA VAL A 188 8.44 -31.55 -0.28
C VAL A 188 7.01 -31.87 -0.72
N VAL A 189 6.38 -30.93 -1.44
CA VAL A 189 5.14 -31.23 -2.16
C VAL A 189 5.51 -31.98 -3.43
N VAL A 190 5.06 -33.23 -3.55
CA VAL A 190 5.30 -34.02 -4.76
C VAL A 190 4.32 -33.58 -5.83
N LYS A 191 4.77 -32.70 -6.72
CA LYS A 191 4.14 -32.56 -8.04
C LYS A 191 4.46 -33.85 -8.81
N GLU A 192 3.49 -34.75 -8.93
CA GLU A 192 3.54 -35.81 -9.93
C GLU A 192 3.62 -35.14 -11.32
N GLN A 193 4.38 -35.72 -12.26
CA GLN A 193 4.30 -35.23 -13.64
C GLN A 193 2.88 -35.51 -14.13
N PRO A 194 2.14 -34.52 -14.67
CA PRO A 194 0.83 -34.79 -15.21
C PRO A 194 0.96 -35.77 -16.38
N ASP A 195 0.20 -36.86 -16.29
CA ASP A 195 -0.19 -37.59 -17.50
C ASP A 195 -0.90 -36.57 -18.42
N PRO A 196 -0.49 -36.43 -19.69
CA PRO A 196 -1.09 -35.46 -20.61
C PRO A 196 -2.57 -35.75 -20.94
N SER A 197 -3.14 -36.85 -20.43
CA SER A 197 -4.58 -37.15 -20.47
C SER A 197 -5.34 -36.82 -19.18
N GLY A 198 -4.66 -36.34 -18.12
CA GLY A 198 -5.22 -36.16 -16.78
C GLY A 198 -5.37 -34.72 -16.25
N MET A 199 -4.99 -33.70 -17.03
CA MET A 199 -5.19 -32.28 -16.66
C MET A 199 -6.44 -31.71 -17.33
N GLU A 200 -7.62 -32.06 -16.80
CA GLU A 200 -8.75 -31.13 -16.88
C GLU A 200 -8.43 -29.91 -16.00
N GLY A 201 -8.29 -28.74 -16.62
CA GLY A 201 -8.37 -27.48 -15.90
C GLY A 201 -9.81 -27.19 -15.45
N PRO A 202 -10.09 -26.05 -14.80
CA PRO A 202 -11.47 -25.56 -14.76
C PRO A 202 -11.99 -25.47 -16.20
N GLY A 203 -13.28 -25.78 -16.42
CA GLY A 203 -13.89 -25.84 -17.76
C GLY A 203 -13.96 -24.49 -18.50
N SER A 204 -13.26 -23.46 -18.03
CA SER A 204 -13.24 -22.10 -18.56
C SER A 204 -12.23 -21.95 -19.71
N SER A 205 -12.69 -21.44 -20.84
CA SER A 205 -11.86 -21.13 -22.02
C SER A 205 -11.25 -19.72 -21.98
N ARG A 206 -11.80 -18.83 -21.14
CA ARG A 206 -11.37 -17.44 -20.96
C ARG A 206 -11.29 -17.07 -19.48
N ILE A 207 -10.58 -15.98 -19.22
CA ILE A 207 -10.44 -15.34 -17.91
C ILE A 207 -10.61 -13.84 -18.11
N GLY A 208 -11.10 -13.12 -17.11
CA GLY A 208 -11.36 -11.70 -17.20
C GLY A 208 -11.80 -11.09 -15.88
N ASN A 209 -12.18 -9.83 -15.90
CA ASN A 209 -12.81 -9.15 -14.77
C ASN A 209 -14.09 -8.47 -15.28
N SER A 210 -15.23 -8.73 -14.65
CA SER A 210 -16.53 -8.17 -15.07
C SER A 210 -16.68 -6.68 -14.78
N TYR A 211 -16.27 -6.23 -13.59
CA TYR A 211 -16.31 -4.83 -13.18
C TYR A 211 -15.49 -3.92 -14.12
N TYR A 212 -14.22 -4.26 -14.35
CA TYR A 212 -13.37 -3.61 -15.36
C TYR A 212 -13.70 -4.02 -16.81
N THR A 213 -14.69 -4.89 -17.00
CA THR A 213 -15.30 -5.23 -18.30
C THR A 213 -14.32 -5.74 -19.36
N TRP A 214 -13.39 -6.65 -19.01
CA TRP A 214 -12.41 -7.21 -19.97
C TRP A 214 -12.26 -8.73 -19.87
N SER A 215 -11.79 -9.38 -20.93
CA SER A 215 -11.43 -10.81 -20.92
C SER A 215 -10.33 -11.18 -21.93
N ILE A 216 -9.63 -12.29 -21.70
CA ILE A 216 -8.60 -12.90 -22.57
C ILE A 216 -8.77 -14.43 -22.57
N ASN A 217 -8.20 -15.17 -23.53
CA ASN A 217 -8.19 -16.64 -23.46
C ASN A 217 -7.41 -17.12 -22.24
N TYR A 218 -7.84 -18.24 -21.64
CA TYR A 218 -7.20 -18.82 -20.46
C TYR A 218 -6.55 -20.16 -20.81
N PRO A 219 -5.27 -20.17 -21.26
CA PRO A 219 -4.58 -21.41 -21.60
C PRO A 219 -4.18 -22.18 -20.34
N SER A 220 -4.13 -23.51 -20.39
CA SER A 220 -3.87 -24.39 -19.24
C SER A 220 -2.48 -24.25 -18.60
N TRP A 221 -1.57 -23.48 -19.19
CA TRP A 221 -0.30 -23.10 -18.55
C TRP A 221 -0.42 -21.88 -17.62
N MET A 222 -1.52 -21.11 -17.69
CA MET A 222 -1.64 -19.82 -17.02
C MET A 222 -2.10 -19.94 -15.57
N MET A 223 -1.28 -19.43 -14.67
CA MET A 223 -1.55 -19.25 -13.25
C MET A 223 -1.75 -17.77 -12.93
N ILE A 224 -2.67 -17.47 -12.01
CA ILE A 224 -2.80 -16.15 -11.39
C ILE A 224 -1.73 -16.05 -10.29
N ILE A 225 -1.15 -14.86 -10.09
CA ILE A 225 -0.24 -14.57 -8.97
C ILE A 225 -1.04 -13.97 -7.81
N GLN A 226 -1.33 -12.68 -7.89
CA GLN A 226 -2.17 -11.87 -6.99
C GLN A 226 -2.51 -10.58 -7.75
N GLY A 227 -3.68 -9.98 -7.51
CA GLY A 227 -4.12 -8.72 -8.13
C GLY A 227 -3.59 -7.46 -7.41
N ALA A 228 -3.97 -6.29 -7.91
CA ALA A 228 -4.02 -5.06 -7.11
C ALA A 228 -5.23 -5.10 -6.14
N SER A 229 -5.17 -4.38 -5.02
CA SER A 229 -6.26 -4.33 -4.02
C SER A 229 -7.58 -3.80 -4.59
N ASP A 230 -7.54 -2.99 -5.65
CA ASP A 230 -8.70 -2.41 -6.33
C ASP A 230 -9.10 -3.20 -7.59
N GLU A 231 -8.56 -4.41 -7.81
CA GLU A 231 -8.70 -5.22 -9.03
C GLU A 231 -8.21 -4.58 -10.35
N SER A 232 -7.79 -3.32 -10.34
CA SER A 232 -7.43 -2.55 -11.55
C SER A 232 -6.29 -3.19 -12.36
N ALA A 233 -5.45 -4.00 -11.71
CA ALA A 233 -4.41 -4.80 -12.33
C ALA A 233 -4.50 -6.28 -11.94
N SER A 234 -4.41 -7.16 -12.95
CA SER A 234 -4.39 -8.62 -12.82
C SER A 234 -3.10 -9.20 -13.38
N TYR A 235 -2.45 -10.08 -12.61
CA TYR A 235 -1.09 -10.57 -12.89
C TYR A 235 -1.04 -12.09 -13.02
N PHE A 236 -0.38 -12.57 -14.07
CA PHE A 236 -0.34 -13.98 -14.47
C PHE A 236 1.08 -14.45 -14.83
N THR A 237 1.32 -15.74 -14.67
CA THR A 237 2.56 -16.41 -15.08
C THR A 237 2.31 -17.87 -15.46
N ASP A 238 3.37 -18.63 -15.73
CA ASP A 238 3.34 -20.09 -15.88
C ASP A 238 4.09 -20.79 -14.72
N PRO A 239 3.90 -22.10 -14.50
CA PRO A 239 4.58 -22.85 -13.43
C PRO A 239 6.12 -22.80 -13.41
N THR A 240 6.78 -22.29 -14.46
CA THR A 240 8.24 -22.11 -14.55
C THR A 240 8.70 -20.65 -14.39
N GLY A 241 7.77 -19.68 -14.44
CA GLY A 241 8.10 -18.26 -14.46
C GLY A 241 8.87 -17.82 -15.71
N ARG A 242 8.57 -18.43 -16.87
CA ARG A 242 9.05 -18.03 -18.19
C ARG A 242 8.15 -16.96 -18.79
N TYR A 243 6.84 -17.18 -18.73
CA TYR A 243 5.83 -16.23 -19.20
C TYR A 243 5.37 -15.36 -18.06
N TYR A 244 5.13 -14.09 -18.36
CA TYR A 244 4.52 -13.15 -17.44
C TYR A 244 3.58 -12.23 -18.21
N LEU A 245 2.39 -11.99 -17.66
CA LEU A 245 1.39 -11.08 -18.22
C LEU A 245 0.81 -10.22 -17.09
N GLU A 246 0.78 -8.92 -17.31
CA GLU A 246 -0.06 -7.99 -16.56
C GLU A 246 -1.19 -7.49 -17.46
N VAL A 247 -2.39 -7.34 -16.89
CA VAL A 247 -3.54 -6.67 -17.52
C VAL A 247 -4.00 -5.57 -16.58
N HIS A 248 -3.83 -4.31 -16.97
CA HIS A 248 -4.28 -3.14 -16.21
C HIS A 248 -5.47 -2.48 -16.93
N ALA A 249 -6.41 -1.90 -16.18
CA ALA A 249 -7.59 -1.21 -16.68
C ALA A 249 -7.70 0.19 -16.05
N LEU A 250 -7.13 1.19 -16.72
CA LEU A 250 -6.99 2.56 -16.22
C LEU A 250 -8.15 3.45 -16.69
N ASP A 251 -8.70 4.31 -15.82
CA ASP A 251 -9.73 5.27 -16.21
C ASP A 251 -9.23 6.26 -17.29
N GLN A 252 -10.05 6.48 -18.31
CA GLN A 252 -9.80 7.47 -19.35
C GLN A 252 -11.12 7.95 -19.97
N THR A 253 -11.69 9.03 -19.42
CA THR A 253 -12.95 9.61 -19.91
C THR A 253 -12.79 10.47 -21.18
N VAL A 254 -11.57 10.62 -21.72
CA VAL A 254 -11.30 11.31 -22.98
C VAL A 254 -11.11 10.27 -24.10
N PRO A 255 -12.00 10.20 -25.11
CA PRO A 255 -11.89 9.22 -26.19
C PRO A 255 -10.57 9.29 -26.94
N LEU A 256 -9.86 8.15 -26.98
CA LEU A 256 -8.56 8.02 -27.63
C LEU A 256 -8.66 7.28 -28.97
N ASN A 257 -7.84 7.71 -29.94
CA ASN A 257 -7.59 6.98 -31.17
C ASN A 257 -6.29 6.13 -31.06
N VAL A 258 -6.01 5.34 -32.10
CA VAL A 258 -4.90 4.36 -32.09
C VAL A 258 -3.50 5.01 -32.06
N GLU A 259 -3.35 6.24 -32.57
CA GLU A 259 -2.09 6.99 -32.47
C GLU A 259 -1.93 7.59 -31.06
N ASP A 260 -3.00 8.05 -30.42
CA ASP A 260 -2.96 8.54 -29.03
C ASP A 260 -2.56 7.40 -28.07
N LEU A 261 -3.11 6.20 -28.28
CA LEU A 261 -2.70 4.98 -27.57
C LEU A 261 -1.23 4.65 -27.83
N LEU A 262 -0.72 4.90 -29.03
CA LEU A 262 0.71 4.69 -29.34
C LEU A 262 1.59 5.74 -28.64
N GLU A 263 1.15 6.99 -28.50
CA GLU A 263 1.85 7.98 -27.69
C GLU A 263 1.87 7.60 -26.20
N ILE A 264 0.78 7.05 -25.65
CA ILE A 264 0.73 6.54 -24.26
C ILE A 264 1.75 5.42 -24.06
N VAL A 265 1.75 4.38 -24.92
CA VAL A 265 2.73 3.27 -24.84
C VAL A 265 4.17 3.79 -24.94
N ILE A 266 4.42 4.75 -25.85
CA ILE A 266 5.75 5.38 -26.01
C ILE A 266 6.11 6.27 -24.80
N SER A 267 5.15 6.83 -24.06
CA SER A 267 5.41 7.61 -22.86
C SER A 267 5.79 6.72 -21.68
N ASP A 268 4.99 5.68 -21.43
CA ASP A 268 5.21 4.68 -20.37
C ASP A 268 6.62 4.06 -20.46
N VAL A 269 7.00 3.66 -21.68
CA VAL A 269 8.32 3.09 -22.02
C VAL A 269 9.49 4.08 -21.83
N LYS A 270 9.27 5.40 -21.97
CA LYS A 270 10.30 6.40 -21.62
C LYS A 270 10.50 6.52 -20.12
N GLU A 271 9.45 6.31 -19.33
CA GLU A 271 9.51 6.42 -17.87
C GLU A 271 10.18 5.19 -17.23
N SER A 272 9.97 3.99 -17.77
CA SER A 272 10.74 2.79 -17.42
C SER A 272 12.18 2.78 -17.97
N ARG A 273 12.47 3.65 -18.96
CA ARG A 273 13.77 3.80 -19.65
C ARG A 273 14.19 2.60 -20.50
N GLU A 274 13.23 1.82 -20.95
CA GLU A 274 13.47 0.68 -21.84
C GLU A 274 13.89 1.12 -23.26
N THR A 275 14.56 0.21 -23.98
CA THR A 275 14.91 0.41 -25.39
C THR A 275 13.78 -0.08 -26.29
N ILE A 276 13.14 0.82 -27.04
CA ILE A 276 12.18 0.46 -28.10
C ILE A 276 12.89 -0.30 -29.23
N LEU A 277 12.44 -1.52 -29.51
CA LEU A 277 12.91 -2.34 -30.64
C LEU A 277 11.91 -2.31 -31.81
N HIS A 278 10.61 -2.27 -31.50
CA HIS A 278 9.52 -2.16 -32.48
C HIS A 278 8.34 -1.39 -31.88
N ARG A 279 7.51 -0.75 -32.73
CA ARG A 279 6.27 -0.07 -32.32
C ARG A 279 5.32 0.08 -33.51
N GLU A 280 4.02 0.01 -33.27
CA GLU A 280 2.99 -0.06 -34.31
C GLU A 280 1.62 0.41 -33.81
N ALA A 281 0.89 1.15 -34.64
CA ALA A 281 -0.52 1.47 -34.46
C ALA A 281 -1.38 0.53 -35.34
N VAL A 282 -2.16 -0.35 -34.73
CA VAL A 282 -2.90 -1.44 -35.42
C VAL A 282 -4.39 -1.09 -35.52
N SER A 283 -4.73 -0.28 -36.51
CA SER A 283 -6.12 0.13 -36.81
C SER A 283 -6.96 -0.92 -37.54
N SER A 284 -6.35 -1.95 -38.11
CA SER A 284 -7.00 -2.97 -38.94
C SER A 284 -7.48 -4.22 -38.18
N ALA A 285 -7.23 -4.28 -36.87
CA ALA A 285 -7.67 -5.38 -36.01
C ALA A 285 -9.13 -5.23 -35.58
N SER A 286 -9.76 -6.33 -35.14
CA SER A 286 -11.16 -6.37 -34.68
C SER A 286 -11.43 -5.52 -33.43
N VAL A 287 -10.37 -5.21 -32.67
CA VAL A 287 -10.30 -4.12 -31.69
C VAL A 287 -9.01 -3.39 -32.04
N ALA A 288 -9.07 -2.08 -32.30
CA ALA A 288 -7.87 -1.30 -32.63
C ALA A 288 -6.96 -1.18 -31.39
N TYR A 289 -5.65 -1.27 -31.60
CA TYR A 289 -4.68 -1.22 -30.50
C TYR A 289 -3.33 -0.65 -30.93
N ALA A 290 -2.61 -0.04 -30.00
CA ALA A 290 -1.20 0.26 -30.18
C ALA A 290 -0.34 -0.84 -29.55
N ARG A 291 0.86 -1.08 -30.10
CA ARG A 291 1.86 -1.95 -29.46
C ARG A 291 3.28 -1.38 -29.53
N ALA A 292 4.11 -1.78 -28.57
CA ALA A 292 5.56 -1.67 -28.64
C ALA A 292 6.19 -3.00 -28.22
N VAL A 293 7.34 -3.33 -28.83
CA VAL A 293 8.24 -4.37 -28.32
C VAL A 293 9.51 -3.69 -27.85
N THR A 294 9.89 -3.92 -26.60
CA THR A 294 10.95 -3.22 -25.88
C THR A 294 11.94 -4.20 -25.26
N ARG A 295 13.06 -3.65 -24.76
CA ARG A 295 14.05 -4.35 -23.95
C ARG A 295 14.39 -3.53 -22.71
N ASP A 296 14.33 -4.15 -21.54
CA ASP A 296 14.71 -3.52 -20.27
C ASP A 296 16.23 -3.53 -20.02
N MET A 297 16.64 -3.11 -18.81
CA MET A 297 18.06 -3.00 -18.44
C MET A 297 18.71 -4.35 -18.10
N ASP A 298 17.95 -5.38 -17.75
CA ASP A 298 18.45 -6.75 -17.55
C ASP A 298 18.47 -7.55 -18.89
N GLY A 299 17.78 -7.03 -19.92
CA GLY A 299 17.82 -7.52 -21.29
C GLY A 299 16.59 -8.33 -21.73
N LEU A 300 15.59 -8.47 -20.86
CA LEU A 300 14.34 -9.17 -21.12
C LEU A 300 13.50 -8.41 -22.16
N LEU A 301 12.75 -9.15 -22.98
CA LEU A 301 11.88 -8.61 -24.01
C LEU A 301 10.42 -8.55 -23.54
N TRP A 302 9.82 -7.39 -23.76
CA TRP A 302 8.43 -7.10 -23.41
C TRP A 302 7.65 -6.72 -24.68
N GLU A 303 6.41 -7.19 -24.82
CA GLU A 303 5.41 -6.62 -25.75
C GLU A 303 4.31 -5.96 -24.94
N THR A 304 4.29 -4.62 -24.98
CA THR A 304 3.27 -3.78 -24.36
C THR A 304 2.19 -3.47 -25.39
N ARG A 305 0.90 -3.57 -25.02
CA ARG A 305 -0.24 -3.23 -25.86
C ARG A 305 -1.24 -2.33 -25.14
N ALA A 306 -1.84 -1.39 -25.86
CA ALA A 306 -2.86 -0.48 -25.34
C ALA A 306 -4.14 -0.53 -26.19
N TYR A 307 -5.29 -0.66 -25.53
CA TYR A 307 -6.63 -0.68 -26.13
C TYR A 307 -7.50 0.39 -25.46
N TYR A 308 -8.35 1.11 -26.22
CA TYR A 308 -9.37 2.02 -25.66
C TYR A 308 -10.78 1.46 -25.84
N ALA A 309 -11.56 1.42 -24.77
CA ALA A 309 -13.00 1.13 -24.75
C ALA A 309 -13.56 1.37 -23.35
N ASN A 310 -14.89 1.47 -23.21
CA ASN A 310 -15.58 1.58 -21.91
C ASN A 310 -15.07 2.74 -21.02
N ASP A 311 -14.60 3.82 -21.66
CA ASP A 311 -13.91 4.96 -21.03
C ASP A 311 -12.73 4.56 -20.12
N ARG A 312 -12.01 3.54 -20.59
CA ARG A 312 -10.78 2.99 -20.00
C ARG A 312 -9.69 2.77 -21.06
N VAL A 313 -8.43 2.85 -20.63
CA VAL A 313 -7.27 2.30 -21.35
C VAL A 313 -6.87 0.97 -20.71
N TYR A 314 -6.92 -0.09 -21.51
CA TYR A 314 -6.45 -1.42 -21.10
C TYR A 314 -5.00 -1.60 -21.56
N MET A 315 -4.08 -1.75 -20.59
CA MET A 315 -2.66 -1.97 -20.84
C MET A 315 -2.32 -3.44 -20.58
N LEU A 316 -1.80 -4.13 -21.60
CA LEU A 316 -1.25 -5.49 -21.47
C LEU A 316 0.27 -5.40 -21.51
N TYR A 317 0.95 -5.92 -20.50
CA TYR A 317 2.41 -6.05 -20.47
C TYR A 317 2.77 -7.53 -20.48
N PHE A 318 3.36 -8.03 -21.57
CA PHE A 318 3.69 -9.45 -21.71
C PHE A 318 5.18 -9.66 -21.94
N SER A 319 5.80 -10.60 -21.24
CA SER A 319 7.19 -11.03 -21.49
C SER A 319 7.33 -12.56 -21.60
N ASP A 320 8.34 -12.96 -22.39
CA ASP A 320 8.80 -14.33 -22.55
C ASP A 320 10.30 -14.38 -22.26
N ALA A 321 10.69 -14.98 -21.14
CA ALA A 321 12.08 -15.08 -20.70
C ALA A 321 13.00 -15.86 -21.65
N ASN A 322 12.47 -16.54 -22.66
CA ASN A 322 13.23 -17.24 -23.70
C ASN A 322 13.25 -16.49 -25.05
N ALA A 323 12.69 -15.29 -25.16
CA ALA A 323 12.74 -14.49 -26.38
C ALA A 323 14.08 -13.74 -26.48
N GLU A 324 14.90 -14.05 -27.50
CA GLU A 324 16.21 -13.42 -27.70
C GLU A 324 16.12 -12.22 -28.66
N HIS A 325 15.18 -12.26 -29.61
CA HIS A 325 14.96 -11.23 -30.63
C HIS A 325 13.51 -10.73 -30.63
N TYR A 326 13.31 -9.43 -30.94
CA TYR A 326 11.98 -8.79 -30.87
C TYR A 326 10.93 -9.45 -31.77
N THR A 327 11.36 -10.20 -32.79
CA THR A 327 10.47 -10.95 -33.68
C THR A 327 9.82 -12.15 -33.02
N ASP A 328 10.41 -12.67 -31.95
CA ASP A 328 10.03 -13.94 -31.34
C ASP A 328 8.69 -13.77 -30.59
N MET A 329 8.44 -12.56 -30.08
CA MET A 329 7.17 -12.12 -29.48
C MET A 329 5.97 -12.29 -30.42
N ASN A 330 6.17 -12.22 -31.75
CA ASN A 330 5.08 -12.44 -32.71
C ASN A 330 4.51 -13.87 -32.65
N SER A 331 5.22 -14.85 -32.07
CA SER A 331 4.66 -16.18 -31.82
C SER A 331 3.50 -16.16 -30.83
N HIS A 332 3.48 -15.19 -29.91
CA HIS A 332 2.42 -14.99 -28.91
C HIS A 332 1.30 -14.08 -29.40
N ALA A 333 1.40 -13.52 -30.61
CA ALA A 333 0.42 -12.57 -31.15
C ALA A 333 -1.00 -13.15 -31.20
N ALA A 334 -1.17 -14.45 -31.44
CA ALA A 334 -2.49 -15.10 -31.42
C ALA A 334 -3.14 -15.12 -30.02
N PHE A 335 -2.32 -15.26 -28.96
CA PHE A 335 -2.78 -15.18 -27.57
C PHE A 335 -3.14 -13.74 -27.19
N LEU A 336 -2.25 -12.77 -27.46
CA LEU A 336 -2.50 -11.37 -27.15
C LEU A 336 -3.67 -10.79 -27.98
N ASN A 337 -3.86 -11.24 -29.23
CA ASN A 337 -5.04 -10.92 -30.05
C ASN A 337 -6.36 -11.54 -29.53
N SER A 338 -6.34 -12.35 -28.46
CA SER A 338 -7.55 -12.87 -27.81
C SER A 338 -8.13 -11.95 -26.73
N PHE A 339 -7.41 -10.88 -26.36
CA PHE A 339 -7.90 -9.86 -25.45
C PHE A 339 -9.13 -9.13 -26.03
N ARG A 340 -10.13 -8.86 -25.19
CA ARG A 340 -11.32 -8.10 -25.50
C ARG A 340 -11.61 -7.15 -24.34
N PRO A 341 -11.90 -5.86 -24.58
CA PRO A 341 -12.51 -4.98 -23.59
C PRO A 341 -14.02 -5.26 -23.49
N SER A 342 -14.37 -6.52 -23.26
CA SER A 342 -15.70 -6.97 -22.89
C SER A 342 -15.62 -8.24 -22.04
N PHE A 343 -16.54 -8.35 -21.08
CA PHE A 343 -16.72 -9.54 -20.25
C PHE A 343 -18.06 -10.23 -20.59
N PRO A 344 -18.06 -11.51 -21.00
CA PRO A 344 -19.29 -12.22 -21.39
C PRO A 344 -19.97 -12.85 -20.16
N ALA A 345 -20.64 -12.03 -19.34
CA ALA A 345 -21.20 -12.40 -18.03
C ALA A 345 -22.24 -13.54 -18.00
N VAL A 346 -22.63 -14.11 -19.15
CA VAL A 346 -23.55 -15.25 -19.28
C VAL A 346 -22.87 -16.54 -19.71
N ASP A 347 -21.55 -16.54 -19.91
CA ASP A 347 -20.77 -17.71 -20.31
C ASP A 347 -20.09 -18.36 -19.10
N PRO A 348 -20.55 -19.53 -18.61
CA PRO A 348 -19.93 -20.24 -17.48
C PRO A 348 -18.52 -20.76 -17.81
N HIS A 349 -18.09 -20.68 -19.07
CA HIS A 349 -16.74 -20.98 -19.51
C HIS A 349 -15.81 -19.76 -19.47
N VAL A 350 -16.16 -18.69 -18.73
CA VAL A 350 -15.25 -17.59 -18.39
C VAL A 350 -15.05 -17.53 -16.89
N LYS A 351 -13.79 -17.60 -16.45
CA LYS A 351 -13.44 -17.30 -15.06
C LYS A 351 -13.47 -15.78 -14.86
N ASP A 352 -14.37 -15.31 -14.02
CA ASP A 352 -14.27 -13.97 -13.46
C ASP A 352 -13.13 -13.90 -12.44
N LEU A 353 -12.57 -12.70 -12.31
CA LEU A 353 -11.60 -12.30 -11.31
C LEU A 353 -12.18 -11.25 -10.37
N SER A 354 -13.39 -10.74 -10.66
CA SER A 354 -14.01 -9.72 -9.83
C SER A 354 -14.71 -10.32 -8.61
N SER A 355 -14.45 -9.70 -7.46
CA SER A 355 -15.12 -9.86 -6.18
C SER A 355 -16.22 -8.81 -5.97
N VAL A 356 -16.43 -7.90 -6.92
CA VAL A 356 -17.38 -6.79 -6.78
C VAL A 356 -18.82 -7.28 -6.79
N VAL A 357 -19.54 -7.11 -5.67
CA VAL A 357 -20.94 -7.50 -5.47
C VAL A 357 -21.77 -6.27 -5.09
N ASP A 358 -22.85 -6.02 -5.83
CA ASP A 358 -23.75 -4.87 -5.66
C ASP A 358 -23.01 -3.52 -5.46
N GLY A 359 -21.94 -3.32 -6.22
CA GLY A 359 -21.09 -2.13 -6.19
C GLY A 359 -20.01 -2.10 -5.10
N LEU A 360 -20.03 -3.04 -4.15
CA LEU A 360 -19.03 -3.17 -3.08
C LEU A 360 -17.95 -4.18 -3.42
N MET A 361 -16.78 -4.01 -2.81
CA MET A 361 -15.63 -4.90 -2.86
C MET A 361 -15.13 -5.15 -1.44
N ASP A 362 -14.77 -6.39 -1.13
CA ASP A 362 -14.26 -6.77 0.19
C ASP A 362 -12.79 -6.31 0.35
N VAL A 363 -12.53 -5.64 1.46
CA VAL A 363 -11.23 -5.06 1.85
C VAL A 363 -10.92 -5.39 3.31
N GLY A 364 -9.66 -5.27 3.71
CA GLY A 364 -9.28 -5.55 5.09
C GLY A 364 -7.79 -5.78 5.31
N ASN A 365 -7.43 -6.07 6.56
CA ASN A 365 -6.04 -6.19 6.98
C ASN A 365 -5.86 -7.39 7.95
N ASP A 366 -5.18 -8.44 7.46
CA ASP A 366 -4.91 -9.69 8.19
C ASP A 366 -4.09 -9.52 9.49
N GLU A 367 -3.27 -8.45 9.59
CA GLU A 367 -2.48 -8.16 10.79
C GLU A 367 -3.42 -7.65 11.91
N TYR A 368 -4.34 -6.75 11.59
CA TYR A 368 -5.31 -6.21 12.55
C TYR A 368 -6.59 -7.05 12.71
N GLY A 369 -6.82 -8.01 11.82
CA GLY A 369 -8.01 -8.86 11.82
C GLY A 369 -9.30 -8.12 11.45
N VAL A 370 -9.21 -6.99 10.75
CA VAL A 370 -10.37 -6.15 10.38
C VAL A 370 -10.71 -6.37 8.91
N TYR A 371 -11.98 -6.66 8.63
CA TYR A 371 -12.51 -6.88 7.29
C TYR A 371 -13.85 -6.14 7.12
N LEU A 372 -14.12 -5.58 5.94
CA LEU A 372 -15.39 -4.95 5.58
C LEU A 372 -15.50 -4.78 4.06
N SER A 373 -16.67 -4.46 3.53
CA SER A 373 -16.87 -4.13 2.12
C SER A 373 -16.97 -2.62 1.91
N VAL A 374 -16.27 -2.06 0.91
CA VAL A 374 -16.38 -0.65 0.48
C VAL A 374 -16.67 -0.58 -1.04
N PRO A 375 -17.32 0.47 -1.58
CA PRO A 375 -17.58 0.53 -3.00
C PRO A 375 -16.31 0.49 -3.87
N ALA A 376 -16.41 -0.25 -4.98
CA ALA A 376 -15.28 -0.62 -5.82
C ALA A 376 -14.66 0.54 -6.63
N ASP A 377 -15.20 1.76 -6.54
CA ASP A 377 -14.66 2.97 -7.17
C ASP A 377 -13.87 3.87 -6.19
N TRP A 378 -13.52 3.34 -5.01
CA TRP A 378 -12.71 4.02 -4.00
C TRP A 378 -11.22 3.72 -4.21
N ASN A 379 -10.36 4.68 -3.86
CA ASN A 379 -8.94 4.39 -3.59
C ASN A 379 -8.89 3.58 -2.29
N MET A 380 -8.20 2.44 -2.33
CA MET A 380 -8.08 1.51 -1.22
C MET A 380 -6.64 1.51 -0.69
N ASN A 381 -6.47 1.57 0.63
CA ASN A 381 -5.17 1.42 1.28
C ASN A 381 -5.28 0.53 2.53
N ASP A 382 -5.31 -0.78 2.30
CA ASP A 382 -5.45 -1.81 3.34
C ASP A 382 -4.39 -1.72 4.44
N ALA A 383 -3.17 -1.32 4.08
CA ALA A 383 -2.06 -1.16 5.02
C ALA A 383 -2.25 0.00 6.01
N GLU A 384 -3.10 0.98 5.67
CA GLU A 384 -3.50 2.10 6.55
C GLU A 384 -4.99 2.01 6.93
N MET A 385 -5.68 0.94 6.53
CA MET A 385 -7.13 0.71 6.64
C MET A 385 -7.96 1.96 6.29
N MET A 386 -7.58 2.65 5.22
CA MET A 386 -8.18 3.90 4.76
C MET A 386 -8.71 3.78 3.32
N TYR A 387 -9.97 4.18 3.14
CA TYR A 387 -10.73 3.97 1.92
C TYR A 387 -11.45 5.28 1.53
N PHE A 388 -11.16 5.84 0.35
CA PHE A 388 -11.70 7.15 -0.07
C PHE A 388 -11.62 7.38 -1.61
N LYS A 389 -12.42 8.28 -2.17
CA LYS A 389 -12.40 8.79 -3.58
C LYS A 389 -12.33 10.32 -3.50
N GLN A 390 -12.75 11.08 -4.51
CA GLN A 390 -12.82 12.54 -4.42
C GLN A 390 -14.23 13.12 -4.67
N LYS A 391 -14.79 13.76 -3.62
CA LYS A 391 -16.03 14.58 -3.53
C LYS A 391 -17.36 13.97 -2.99
N GLU A 392 -17.45 12.73 -2.46
CA GLU A 392 -18.70 12.05 -1.97
C GLU A 392 -18.82 11.26 -0.56
N GLY A 393 -17.80 10.72 0.16
CA GLY A 393 -17.78 10.06 1.51
C GLY A 393 -16.34 9.86 2.12
N ILE A 394 -16.03 8.99 3.10
CA ILE A 394 -14.67 8.44 3.42
C ILE A 394 -14.84 7.43 4.54
N LEU A 395 -14.12 6.30 4.54
CA LEU A 395 -14.06 5.36 5.67
C LEU A 395 -12.60 5.13 6.09
N ALA A 396 -12.34 5.12 7.39
CA ALA A 396 -11.04 4.76 7.96
C ALA A 396 -11.20 3.94 9.25
N VAL A 397 -10.29 2.99 9.48
CA VAL A 397 -10.22 2.22 10.73
C VAL A 397 -8.89 2.49 11.44
N THR A 398 -8.95 2.92 12.70
CA THR A 398 -7.78 3.17 13.54
C THR A 398 -7.79 2.23 14.74
N VAL A 399 -6.69 1.48 14.94
CA VAL A 399 -6.51 0.57 16.07
C VAL A 399 -5.40 1.11 16.99
N THR A 400 -5.70 1.25 18.28
CA THR A 400 -4.77 1.78 19.31
C THR A 400 -4.88 0.97 20.60
N SER A 401 -3.99 1.17 21.57
CA SER A 401 -4.11 0.54 22.89
C SER A 401 -5.01 1.38 23.81
N VAL A 402 -5.76 0.72 24.71
CA VAL A 402 -6.63 1.41 25.68
C VAL A 402 -5.78 2.30 26.61
N PRO A 403 -6.05 3.62 26.68
CA PRO A 403 -5.36 4.55 27.58
C PRO A 403 -5.45 4.14 29.05
N LYS A 404 -4.35 4.33 29.79
CA LYS A 404 -4.23 3.83 31.17
C LYS A 404 -4.82 4.82 32.19
N GLY A 405 -5.50 4.29 33.21
CA GLY A 405 -6.06 5.08 34.32
C GLY A 405 -7.41 5.70 33.98
N ALA A 406 -7.64 6.96 34.34
CA ALA A 406 -8.97 7.61 34.24
C ALA A 406 -9.52 7.77 32.82
N ARG A 407 -8.74 7.44 31.79
CA ARG A 407 -9.11 7.48 30.36
C ARG A 407 -9.57 6.14 29.78
N SER A 408 -9.44 5.03 30.52
CA SER A 408 -9.90 3.70 30.10
C SER A 408 -11.42 3.59 30.21
N GLY A 409 -12.07 2.87 29.30
CA GLY A 409 -13.50 2.62 29.34
C GLY A 409 -14.24 3.42 28.27
N ILE A 410 -15.08 2.72 27.51
CA ILE A 410 -15.87 3.25 26.39
C ILE A 410 -16.61 4.58 26.69
N THR A 411 -17.13 4.75 27.91
CA THR A 411 -17.78 6.02 28.32
C THR A 411 -16.80 7.19 28.36
N SER A 412 -15.59 6.98 28.89
CA SER A 412 -14.54 8.01 28.89
C SER A 412 -14.09 8.35 27.47
N TRP A 413 -14.12 7.38 26.56
CA TRP A 413 -13.75 7.61 25.16
C TRP A 413 -14.80 8.44 24.42
N VAL A 414 -16.09 8.11 24.60
CA VAL A 414 -17.22 8.92 24.09
C VAL A 414 -17.14 10.37 24.60
N ASP A 415 -16.83 10.55 25.88
CA ASP A 415 -16.70 11.89 26.47
C ASP A 415 -15.43 12.63 25.98
N GLU A 416 -14.32 11.92 25.71
CA GLU A 416 -13.13 12.47 25.05
C GLU A 416 -13.44 12.97 23.63
N ILE A 417 -14.18 12.21 22.82
CA ILE A 417 -14.58 12.60 21.46
C ILE A 417 -15.55 13.78 21.47
N LYS A 418 -16.59 13.75 22.30
CA LYS A 418 -17.52 14.87 22.48
C LYS A 418 -16.80 16.15 22.89
N LYS A 419 -15.86 16.04 23.84
CA LYS A 419 -14.99 17.14 24.25
C LYS A 419 -14.13 17.62 23.09
N TRP A 420 -13.52 16.72 22.33
CA TRP A 420 -12.66 17.07 21.20
C TRP A 420 -13.40 17.89 20.13
N TYR A 421 -14.62 17.51 19.76
CA TYR A 421 -15.44 18.32 18.84
C TYR A 421 -15.77 19.70 19.44
N ALA A 422 -16.21 19.75 20.71
CA ALA A 422 -16.54 21.01 21.40
C ALA A 422 -15.35 21.96 21.54
N GLU A 423 -14.12 21.45 21.72
CA GLU A 423 -12.88 22.25 21.75
C GLU A 423 -12.34 22.58 20.35
N SER A 424 -12.93 22.05 19.26
CA SER A 424 -12.39 22.15 17.89
C SER A 424 -13.30 22.88 16.90
N PHE A 425 -14.61 22.96 17.15
CA PHE A 425 -15.60 23.64 16.32
C PHE A 425 -16.40 24.66 17.13
N VAL A 426 -16.80 25.77 16.51
CA VAL A 426 -17.72 26.74 17.13
C VAL A 426 -19.14 26.17 17.19
N GLU A 427 -20.00 26.70 18.07
CA GLU A 427 -21.31 26.11 18.42
C GLU A 427 -22.23 25.87 17.21
N ASP A 428 -22.27 26.78 16.23
CA ASP A 428 -23.07 26.63 15.00
C ASP A 428 -22.41 25.72 13.93
N ALA A 429 -21.15 25.32 14.10
CA ALA A 429 -20.35 24.61 13.10
C ALA A 429 -20.25 23.09 13.31
N TYR A 430 -20.81 22.55 14.41
CA TYR A 430 -20.94 21.10 14.61
C TYR A 430 -22.19 20.77 15.43
N LYS A 431 -22.64 19.52 15.35
CA LYS A 431 -23.76 19.00 16.13
C LYS A 431 -23.64 17.48 16.30
N MET A 432 -23.69 17.00 17.53
CA MET A 432 -23.94 15.59 17.83
C MET A 432 -25.42 15.29 17.54
N THR A 433 -25.71 14.33 16.67
CA THR A 433 -27.08 13.97 16.25
C THR A 433 -27.59 12.71 16.93
N GLY A 434 -26.72 11.77 17.29
CA GLY A 434 -27.09 10.49 17.88
C GLY A 434 -25.98 9.86 18.73
N GLN A 435 -26.39 8.99 19.64
CA GLN A 435 -25.53 8.04 20.36
C GLN A 435 -26.36 6.79 20.66
N SER A 436 -25.85 5.62 20.29
CA SER A 436 -26.52 4.34 20.49
C SER A 436 -25.53 3.22 20.86
N PRO A 437 -25.98 2.17 21.57
CA PRO A 437 -25.20 0.94 21.66
C PRO A 437 -25.20 0.21 20.31
N ILE A 438 -24.09 -0.46 20.02
CA ILE A 438 -23.91 -1.30 18.82
C ILE A 438 -23.12 -2.55 19.21
N GLU A 439 -23.23 -3.61 18.41
CA GLU A 439 -22.47 -4.85 18.55
C GLU A 439 -21.81 -5.17 17.21
N ILE A 440 -20.50 -5.41 17.19
CA ILE A 440 -19.73 -5.81 15.99
C ILE A 440 -18.94 -7.08 16.33
N SER A 441 -19.09 -8.13 15.53
CA SER A 441 -18.51 -9.47 15.74
C SER A 441 -18.64 -10.00 17.19
N GLY A 442 -19.81 -9.78 17.81
CA GLY A 442 -20.11 -10.25 19.17
C GLY A 442 -19.58 -9.39 20.31
N VAL A 443 -19.10 -8.16 20.04
CA VAL A 443 -18.56 -7.24 21.06
C VAL A 443 -19.37 -5.95 21.11
N GLU A 444 -19.83 -5.58 22.31
CA GLU A 444 -20.53 -4.31 22.58
C GLU A 444 -19.60 -3.09 22.40
N GLY A 445 -20.13 -2.05 21.75
CA GLY A 445 -19.48 -0.76 21.56
C GLY A 445 -20.46 0.41 21.63
N GLN A 446 -20.07 1.56 21.07
CA GLN A 446 -20.93 2.73 20.90
C GLN A 446 -20.85 3.22 19.45
N LEU A 447 -22.00 3.52 18.86
CA LEU A 447 -22.10 4.33 17.65
C LEU A 447 -22.38 5.79 18.07
N LEU A 448 -21.57 6.72 17.57
CA LEU A 448 -21.84 8.15 17.60
C LEU A 448 -22.25 8.61 16.21
N GLU A 449 -23.27 9.46 16.15
CA GLU A 449 -23.69 10.15 14.93
C GLU A 449 -23.50 11.65 15.15
N LEU A 450 -22.84 12.32 14.21
CA LEU A 450 -22.61 13.76 14.28
C LEU A 450 -22.56 14.38 12.88
N GLN A 451 -22.63 15.72 12.84
CA GLN A 451 -22.40 16.50 11.64
C GLN A 451 -21.53 17.71 11.96
N TYR A 452 -20.65 18.13 11.03
CA TYR A 452 -19.84 19.34 11.13
C TYR A 452 -19.80 20.10 9.80
N ASN A 453 -19.55 21.40 9.82
CA ASN A 453 -19.57 22.24 8.62
C ASN A 453 -18.40 23.22 8.65
N SER A 454 -17.43 23.00 7.77
CA SER A 454 -16.24 23.86 7.63
C SER A 454 -16.50 25.13 6.81
N GLY A 455 -17.75 25.44 6.44
CA GLY A 455 -18.18 26.62 5.66
C GLY A 455 -18.68 26.30 4.24
N ASN A 456 -18.48 25.07 3.75
CA ASN A 456 -18.81 24.65 2.39
C ASN A 456 -19.86 23.52 2.31
N GLY A 457 -20.64 23.33 3.37
CA GLY A 457 -21.73 22.34 3.47
C GLY A 457 -21.52 21.40 4.66
N TRP A 458 -22.58 20.71 5.09
CA TRP A 458 -22.45 19.74 6.17
C TRP A 458 -21.68 18.49 5.71
N ILE A 459 -20.79 18.02 6.55
CA ILE A 459 -20.29 16.64 6.59
C ILE A 459 -21.08 15.93 7.68
N TYR A 460 -21.67 14.79 7.36
CA TYR A 460 -22.24 13.82 8.28
C TYR A 460 -21.19 12.78 8.62
N THR A 461 -21.16 12.27 9.85
CA THR A 461 -20.15 11.34 10.32
C THR A 461 -20.74 10.33 11.30
N TYR A 462 -20.42 9.06 11.06
CA TYR A 462 -20.66 7.92 11.93
C TYR A 462 -19.33 7.46 12.51
N GLN A 463 -19.25 7.26 13.84
CA GLN A 463 -18.07 6.73 14.52
C GLN A 463 -18.46 5.53 15.38
N ILE A 464 -17.93 4.35 15.06
CA ILE A 464 -18.01 3.17 15.92
C ILE A 464 -16.80 3.14 16.84
N LEU A 465 -17.07 2.92 18.12
CA LEU A 465 -16.09 2.89 19.20
C LEU A 465 -16.21 1.56 19.94
N ILE A 466 -15.18 0.72 19.86
CA ILE A 466 -15.14 -0.60 20.51
C ILE A 466 -13.85 -0.70 21.35
N GLU A 467 -13.97 -1.14 22.61
CA GLU A 467 -12.83 -1.51 23.47
C GLU A 467 -12.83 -3.02 23.72
N HIS A 468 -11.83 -3.74 23.22
CA HIS A 468 -11.71 -5.19 23.39
C HIS A 468 -10.26 -5.65 23.60
N ASN A 469 -10.03 -6.67 24.42
CA ASN A 469 -8.71 -7.26 24.72
C ASN A 469 -7.57 -6.25 25.10
N GLY A 470 -7.91 -5.03 25.53
CA GLY A 470 -6.94 -3.97 25.85
C GLY A 470 -6.63 -3.01 24.69
N TYR A 471 -7.34 -3.12 23.57
CA TYR A 471 -7.24 -2.28 22.38
C TYR A 471 -8.54 -1.51 22.10
N ARG A 472 -8.41 -0.41 21.37
CA ARG A 472 -9.48 0.45 20.84
C ARG A 472 -9.55 0.26 19.33
N TYR A 473 -10.74 -0.03 18.82
CA TYR A 473 -11.06 -0.04 17.40
C TYR A 473 -12.00 1.13 17.13
N HIS A 474 -11.53 2.09 16.33
CA HIS A 474 -12.28 3.26 15.89
C HIS A 474 -12.55 3.13 14.40
N ILE A 475 -13.82 3.02 14.01
CA ILE A 475 -14.22 3.05 12.59
C ILE A 475 -14.95 4.38 12.39
N GLU A 476 -14.39 5.26 11.57
CA GLU A 476 -15.06 6.50 11.16
C GLU A 476 -15.48 6.38 9.69
N TYR A 477 -16.75 6.67 9.42
CA TYR A 477 -17.24 6.93 8.07
C TYR A 477 -17.91 8.32 8.02
N ALA A 478 -17.53 9.16 7.06
CA ALA A 478 -18.05 10.52 6.90
C ALA A 478 -18.48 10.82 5.46
N TYR A 479 -19.40 11.77 5.22
CA TYR A 479 -19.80 12.18 3.87
C TYR A 479 -20.44 13.58 3.80
N PRO A 480 -20.34 14.29 2.67
CA PRO A 480 -20.92 15.61 2.50
C PRO A 480 -22.39 15.54 2.09
N GLU A 481 -23.19 16.50 2.58
CA GLU A 481 -24.63 16.72 2.37
C GLU A 481 -25.12 16.67 0.91
N ARG A 482 -24.23 16.85 -0.06
CA ARG A 482 -24.53 16.75 -1.49
C ARG A 482 -24.73 15.32 -2.00
N ILE A 483 -24.52 14.30 -1.15
CA ILE A 483 -24.66 12.88 -1.52
C ILE A 483 -25.93 12.31 -0.91
N GLU A 484 -26.83 11.90 -1.80
CA GLU A 484 -28.23 11.60 -1.47
C GLU A 484 -28.40 10.32 -0.65
N ASP A 485 -27.55 9.31 -0.84
CA ASP A 485 -27.66 7.97 -0.22
C ASP A 485 -26.53 7.67 0.79
N GLY A 486 -25.99 8.70 1.44
CA GLY A 486 -24.91 8.58 2.44
C GLY A 486 -25.18 7.60 3.56
N ALA A 487 -26.39 7.66 4.13
CA ALA A 487 -26.82 6.73 5.18
C ALA A 487 -27.09 5.31 4.65
N GLY A 488 -27.60 5.16 3.42
CA GLY A 488 -27.89 3.86 2.83
C GLY A 488 -26.62 3.04 2.55
N LEU A 489 -25.54 3.68 2.07
CA LEU A 489 -24.26 2.98 2.02
C LEU A 489 -23.70 2.71 3.42
N TRP A 490 -23.86 3.62 4.40
CA TRP A 490 -23.40 3.34 5.76
C TRP A 490 -24.04 2.06 6.31
N GLU A 491 -25.35 1.88 6.19
CA GLU A 491 -26.04 0.64 6.57
C GLU A 491 -25.42 -0.58 5.85
N LYS A 492 -25.13 -0.46 4.56
CA LYS A 492 -24.57 -1.55 3.75
C LYS A 492 -23.12 -1.90 4.10
N MET A 493 -22.27 -0.91 4.41
CA MET A 493 -20.90 -1.15 4.88
C MET A 493 -20.90 -1.66 6.32
N LEU A 494 -21.82 -1.16 7.16
CA LEU A 494 -21.98 -1.59 8.54
C LEU A 494 -22.35 -3.07 8.66
N ASP A 495 -23.29 -3.53 7.82
CA ASP A 495 -23.70 -4.95 7.72
C ASP A 495 -22.53 -5.88 7.29
N SER A 496 -21.41 -5.33 6.79
CA SER A 496 -20.25 -6.09 6.30
C SER A 496 -19.04 -6.14 7.25
N ILE A 497 -19.04 -5.39 8.36
CA ILE A 497 -17.86 -5.26 9.23
C ILE A 497 -17.67 -6.53 10.07
N ASP A 498 -16.53 -7.20 9.89
CA ASP A 498 -16.08 -8.31 10.74
C ASP A 498 -14.70 -8.02 11.37
N ILE A 499 -14.53 -8.38 12.64
CA ILE A 499 -13.30 -8.15 13.41
C ILE A 499 -12.91 -9.41 14.21
N ASP A 500 -11.78 -10.00 13.83
CA ASP A 500 -11.09 -11.06 14.57
C ASP A 500 -10.27 -10.44 15.72
N TYR A 501 -10.95 -10.13 16.83
CA TYR A 501 -10.40 -9.42 18.01
C TYR A 501 -9.25 -10.14 18.74
N ASP A 502 -8.93 -11.38 18.38
CA ASP A 502 -7.77 -12.11 18.91
C ASP A 502 -6.49 -11.83 18.10
N ARG A 503 -6.58 -11.32 16.86
CA ARG A 503 -5.40 -10.98 16.02
C ARG A 503 -4.50 -9.92 16.62
N VAL A 504 -5.08 -8.83 17.13
CA VAL A 504 -4.29 -7.70 17.61
C VAL A 504 -3.51 -8.05 18.90
N PRO A 505 -4.10 -8.73 19.90
CA PRO A 505 -3.37 -9.25 21.06
C PRO A 505 -2.25 -10.25 20.73
N ASP A 506 -2.43 -11.11 19.71
CA ASP A 506 -1.42 -12.12 19.34
C ASP A 506 -0.25 -11.51 18.54
N GLN A 507 -0.47 -10.42 17.80
CA GLN A 507 0.53 -9.84 16.89
C GLN A 507 1.20 -8.55 17.42
N PHE A 508 0.51 -7.75 18.23
CA PHE A 508 0.97 -6.42 18.66
C PHE A 508 1.19 -6.30 20.17
N GLY A 509 1.85 -5.21 20.56
CA GLY A 509 2.06 -4.80 21.95
C GLY A 509 1.36 -3.47 22.23
N ASP A 510 2.07 -2.54 22.89
CA ASP A 510 1.56 -1.18 23.07
C ASP A 510 1.55 -0.43 21.72
N LEU A 511 0.36 -0.22 21.14
CA LEU A 511 0.14 0.52 19.89
C LEU A 511 0.10 2.05 20.11
N GLY A 512 0.19 2.52 21.36
CA GLY A 512 0.04 3.93 21.71
C GLY A 512 -1.42 4.37 21.80
N GLU A 513 -1.63 5.69 21.80
CA GLU A 513 -2.93 6.35 21.89
C GLU A 513 -3.23 7.10 20.57
N ASP A 514 -4.50 7.38 20.29
CA ASP A 514 -4.91 8.28 19.20
C ASP A 514 -4.34 9.69 19.42
N ASN A 515 -3.51 10.14 18.47
CA ASN A 515 -2.86 11.46 18.51
C ASN A 515 -3.85 12.64 18.47
N THR A 516 -5.04 12.47 17.86
CA THR A 516 -6.06 13.52 17.79
C THR A 516 -6.69 13.78 19.16
N LEU A 517 -6.84 12.73 19.97
CA LEU A 517 -7.37 12.75 21.34
C LEU A 517 -6.28 12.99 22.41
N VAL A 518 -5.12 13.51 22.01
CA VAL A 518 -4.09 13.97 22.95
C VAL A 518 -4.45 15.34 23.51
N ASP A 519 -4.37 15.47 24.84
CA ASP A 519 -4.56 16.72 25.59
C ASP A 519 -3.86 17.92 24.93
N LYS A 520 -4.66 18.91 24.48
CA LYS A 520 -4.22 20.13 23.77
C LYS A 520 -3.29 21.05 24.59
N THR A 521 -3.03 20.75 25.86
CA THR A 521 -2.02 21.43 26.69
C THR A 521 -0.62 20.82 26.55
N LYS A 522 -0.50 19.58 26.06
CA LYS A 522 0.80 18.90 25.87
C LYS A 522 1.50 19.40 24.60
N MET A 523 2.75 19.81 24.74
CA MET A 523 3.60 20.30 23.65
C MET A 523 4.99 19.65 23.72
N SER A 524 5.66 19.50 22.57
CA SER A 524 7.05 19.07 22.43
C SER A 524 7.91 20.25 22.01
N THR A 525 8.94 20.59 22.79
CA THR A 525 10.00 21.48 22.30
C THR A 525 10.66 20.87 21.07
N LYS A 526 10.86 21.69 20.05
CA LYS A 526 11.59 21.44 18.82
C LYS A 526 12.62 22.56 18.64
N SER A 527 13.69 22.32 17.90
CA SER A 527 14.75 23.32 17.71
C SER A 527 15.52 23.14 16.41
N SER A 528 15.98 24.25 15.85
CA SER A 528 16.88 24.31 14.71
C SER A 528 18.24 24.88 15.12
N SER A 529 19.31 24.16 14.81
CA SER A 529 20.68 24.64 14.96
C SER A 529 21.11 25.46 13.73
N ALA A 530 20.74 25.01 12.53
CA ALA A 530 21.00 25.68 11.27
C ALA A 530 20.25 27.02 11.16
N TYR A 531 19.03 27.11 11.69
CA TYR A 531 18.21 28.33 11.66
C TYR A 531 18.01 28.98 13.04
N ARG A 532 18.74 28.52 14.07
CA ARG A 532 18.89 29.19 15.38
C ARG A 532 17.59 29.59 16.10
N TYR A 533 16.66 28.64 16.25
CA TYR A 533 15.45 28.85 17.04
C TYR A 533 15.02 27.60 17.82
N HIS A 534 14.13 27.78 18.78
CA HIS A 534 13.30 26.73 19.37
C HIS A 534 11.82 27.14 19.34
N ILE A 535 10.92 26.17 19.43
CA ILE A 535 9.46 26.35 19.54
C ILE A 535 8.85 25.11 20.19
N ASP A 536 7.79 25.26 20.99
CA ASP A 536 7.01 24.15 21.53
C ASP A 536 5.80 23.87 20.60
N ILE A 537 5.78 22.71 19.95
CA ILE A 537 4.70 22.29 19.05
C ILE A 537 3.69 21.39 19.80
N PRO A 538 2.38 21.64 19.74
CA PRO A 538 1.35 20.78 20.33
C PRO A 538 1.41 19.33 19.83
N LEU A 539 1.21 18.36 20.72
CA LEU A 539 1.34 16.94 20.37
C LEU A 539 0.23 16.41 19.45
N TYR A 540 -0.92 17.08 19.38
CA TYR A 540 -2.05 16.71 18.51
C TYR A 540 -1.95 17.30 17.09
N TRP A 541 -0.88 18.02 16.77
CA TRP A 541 -0.64 18.57 15.43
C TRP A 541 0.13 17.58 14.56
N THR A 542 -0.41 17.29 13.38
CA THR A 542 0.16 16.34 12.42
C THR A 542 1.29 17.00 11.63
N PRO A 543 2.51 16.43 11.60
CA PRO A 543 3.61 16.97 10.81
C PRO A 543 3.44 16.68 9.31
N ILE A 544 3.49 17.73 8.49
CA ILE A 544 3.64 17.61 7.02
C ILE A 544 5.14 17.75 6.64
N SER A 545 5.84 18.66 7.31
CA SER A 545 7.31 18.76 7.29
C SER A 545 7.82 19.19 8.66
N ASP A 546 8.52 18.31 9.37
CA ASP A 546 9.02 18.55 10.74
C ASP A 546 10.56 18.54 10.86
N ARG A 547 11.27 18.61 9.74
CA ARG A 547 12.73 18.50 9.73
C ARG A 547 13.37 19.85 10.07
N PHE A 548 13.39 20.23 11.35
CA PHE A 548 13.82 21.56 11.85
C PHE A 548 15.19 22.08 11.35
N GLU A 549 16.09 21.23 10.86
CA GLU A 549 17.35 21.65 10.20
C GLU A 549 17.19 21.98 8.69
N GLN A 550 15.95 21.97 8.18
CA GLN A 550 15.55 22.42 6.83
C GLN A 550 14.83 23.77 6.89
N SER A 551 14.66 24.40 5.73
CA SER A 551 14.15 25.78 5.61
C SER A 551 12.65 25.93 5.85
N ASP A 552 11.87 24.85 5.82
CA ASP A 552 10.41 24.88 5.73
C ASP A 552 9.78 23.80 6.61
N ILE A 553 9.08 24.25 7.64
CA ILE A 553 8.38 23.43 8.62
C ILE A 553 6.88 23.69 8.47
N GLN A 554 6.07 22.64 8.47
CA GLN A 554 4.62 22.70 8.27
C GLN A 554 3.93 21.63 9.11
N TYR A 555 2.91 22.05 9.86
CA TYR A 555 2.01 21.20 10.63
C TYR A 555 0.56 21.51 10.25
N SER A 556 -0.31 20.51 10.29
CA SER A 556 -1.76 20.65 10.17
C SER A 556 -2.48 20.14 11.41
N PHE A 557 -3.68 20.65 11.65
CA PHE A 557 -4.57 20.24 12.73
C PHE A 557 -6.03 20.52 12.32
N MET A 558 -7.00 20.09 13.13
CA MET A 558 -8.42 20.27 12.78
C MET A 558 -8.77 21.74 12.55
N GLY A 559 -9.03 22.08 11.29
CA GLY A 559 -9.39 23.43 10.85
C GLY A 559 -8.23 24.39 10.59
N GLY A 560 -6.96 24.00 10.70
CA GLY A 560 -5.85 24.95 10.60
C GLY A 560 -4.48 24.39 10.24
N ASN A 561 -3.58 25.32 9.90
CA ASN A 561 -2.20 25.06 9.48
C ASN A 561 -1.23 25.95 10.25
N PHE A 562 -0.01 25.47 10.48
CA PHE A 562 1.07 26.25 11.09
C PHE A 562 2.39 26.02 10.37
N GLU A 563 3.07 27.10 9.98
CA GLU A 563 4.30 27.05 9.18
C GLU A 563 5.42 27.93 9.75
N ILE A 564 6.67 27.47 9.57
CA ILE A 564 7.88 28.26 9.80
C ILE A 564 8.75 28.17 8.55
N MET A 565 8.88 29.28 7.83
CA MET A 565 9.82 29.43 6.73
C MET A 565 11.03 30.25 7.20
N ALA A 566 12.21 29.63 7.21
CA ALA A 566 13.47 30.29 7.56
C ALA A 566 14.40 30.37 6.33
N ARG A 567 14.96 31.55 6.05
CA ARG A 567 15.76 31.83 4.85
C ARG A 567 17.01 32.67 5.16
N TRP A 568 18.17 32.17 4.75
CA TRP A 568 19.42 32.91 4.77
C TRP A 568 19.49 33.94 3.63
N ASN A 569 20.10 35.11 3.89
CA ASN A 569 20.41 36.14 2.89
C ASN A 569 19.18 36.72 2.14
N SER A 570 17.99 36.67 2.75
CA SER A 570 16.75 37.22 2.19
C SER A 570 16.24 38.37 3.08
N PRO A 571 16.41 39.64 2.72
CA PRO A 571 16.11 40.75 3.65
C PRO A 571 14.62 40.86 4.00
N ALA A 572 14.28 40.89 5.30
CA ALA A 572 12.87 40.92 5.74
C ALA A 572 12.12 42.17 5.24
N ASP A 573 12.77 43.33 5.21
CA ASP A 573 12.18 44.59 4.71
C ASP A 573 11.64 44.46 3.27
N ARG A 574 12.29 43.65 2.43
CA ARG A 574 11.83 43.42 1.05
C ARG A 574 10.55 42.59 1.04
N ILE A 575 10.51 41.49 1.79
CA ILE A 575 9.33 40.62 1.90
C ILE A 575 8.15 41.42 2.46
N ILE A 576 8.38 42.19 3.54
CA ILE A 576 7.40 43.08 4.16
C ILE A 576 6.85 44.12 3.16
N GLN A 577 7.68 44.68 2.28
CA GLN A 577 7.23 45.61 1.23
C GLN A 577 6.44 44.91 0.12
N GLU A 578 6.87 43.71 -0.31
CA GLU A 578 6.17 42.93 -1.34
C GLU A 578 4.80 42.46 -0.85
N MET A 579 4.68 42.02 0.41
CA MET A 579 3.40 41.67 1.07
C MET A 579 2.49 42.90 1.28
N LYS A 580 3.03 44.03 1.76
CA LYS A 580 2.26 45.28 1.92
C LYS A 580 1.67 45.75 0.59
N ARG A 581 2.41 45.63 -0.52
CA ARG A 581 1.89 45.90 -1.87
C ARG A 581 0.79 44.91 -2.25
N TYR A 582 1.07 43.60 -2.16
CA TYR A 582 0.13 42.54 -2.54
C TYR A 582 -1.22 42.67 -1.84
N TYR A 583 -1.24 42.83 -0.51
CA TYR A 583 -2.49 42.97 0.24
C TYR A 583 -3.21 44.30 -0.02
N THR A 584 -2.48 45.38 -0.34
CA THR A 584 -3.11 46.64 -0.77
C THR A 584 -3.81 46.46 -2.13
N GLU A 585 -3.18 45.76 -3.08
CA GLU A 585 -3.73 45.48 -4.41
C GLU A 585 -4.91 44.48 -4.36
N ALA A 586 -4.83 43.44 -3.52
CA ALA A 586 -5.89 42.47 -3.30
C ALA A 586 -7.14 43.08 -2.64
N ASN A 587 -6.94 43.96 -1.65
CA ASN A 587 -8.03 44.65 -0.96
C ASN A 587 -8.69 45.74 -1.85
N ALA A 588 -7.92 46.37 -2.75
CA ALA A 588 -8.43 47.35 -3.71
C ALA A 588 -9.20 46.74 -4.90
N SER A 589 -8.97 45.46 -5.21
CA SER A 589 -9.55 44.76 -6.38
C SER A 589 -10.89 44.06 -6.09
N ASN A 590 -11.49 44.28 -4.91
CA ASN A 590 -12.71 43.61 -4.44
C ASN A 590 -12.58 42.07 -4.48
N SER A 591 -11.40 41.56 -4.13
CA SER A 591 -11.15 40.12 -4.00
C SER A 591 -11.78 39.56 -2.72
N LYS A 592 -11.87 38.22 -2.61
CA LYS A 592 -12.30 37.56 -1.37
C LYS A 592 -11.25 37.60 -0.24
N LEU A 593 -10.08 38.17 -0.49
CA LEU A 593 -8.97 38.36 0.46
C LEU A 593 -9.00 39.79 1.01
N LYS A 594 -9.13 39.90 2.33
CA LYS A 594 -9.22 41.17 3.08
C LYS A 594 -8.01 41.30 4.00
N LEU A 595 -7.43 42.50 4.04
CA LEU A 595 -6.39 42.83 5.01
C LEU A 595 -7.05 43.36 6.29
N LEU A 596 -6.93 42.65 7.41
CA LEU A 596 -7.53 43.04 8.69
C LEU A 596 -6.60 43.97 9.50
N SER A 597 -5.32 43.62 9.65
CA SER A 597 -4.34 44.48 10.30
C SER A 597 -2.92 44.30 9.73
N VAL A 598 -2.09 45.33 9.97
CA VAL A 598 -0.63 45.30 9.76
C VAL A 598 0.01 46.04 10.93
N GLU A 599 0.75 45.30 11.75
CA GLU A 599 1.22 45.76 13.06
C GLU A 599 2.74 45.61 13.16
N ASN A 600 3.44 46.66 13.59
CA ASN A 600 4.85 46.55 13.95
C ASN A 600 4.92 46.06 15.41
N ILE A 601 5.43 44.86 15.63
CA ILE A 601 5.46 44.19 16.94
C ILE A 601 6.90 43.85 17.36
N THR A 602 7.08 43.42 18.61
CA THR A 602 8.30 42.74 19.05
C THR A 602 7.99 41.24 19.17
N PHE A 603 8.71 40.40 18.44
CA PHE A 603 8.53 38.95 18.44
C PHE A 603 9.86 38.25 18.71
N ALA A 604 9.90 37.31 19.66
CA ALA A 604 11.13 36.64 20.13
C ALA A 604 12.30 37.58 20.53
N GLY A 605 12.01 38.85 20.82
CA GLY A 605 13.00 39.89 21.11
C GLY A 605 13.51 40.68 19.89
N ALA A 606 13.09 40.32 18.67
CA ALA A 606 13.38 41.06 17.43
C ALA A 606 12.22 41.99 17.04
N SER A 607 12.51 43.01 16.22
CA SER A 607 11.48 43.83 15.56
C SER A 607 10.83 43.03 14.43
N ALA A 608 9.51 42.94 14.42
CA ALA A 608 8.75 42.15 13.46
C ALA A 608 7.55 42.92 12.90
N VAL A 609 7.01 42.46 11.78
CA VAL A 609 5.71 42.89 11.27
C VAL A 609 4.75 41.72 11.28
N SER A 610 3.63 41.86 11.97
CA SER A 610 2.49 40.94 11.89
C SER A 610 1.52 41.46 10.82
N PHE A 611 1.14 40.59 9.91
CA PHE A 611 -0.02 40.76 9.05
C PHE A 611 -1.16 39.91 9.60
N THR A 612 -2.40 40.37 9.45
CA THR A 612 -3.59 39.55 9.70
C THR A 612 -4.55 39.74 8.56
N THR A 613 -4.97 38.63 7.94
CA THR A 613 -5.84 38.60 6.77
C THR A 613 -7.03 37.68 7.02
N HIS A 614 -8.09 37.91 6.24
CA HIS A 614 -9.24 37.01 6.14
C HIS A 614 -9.45 36.66 4.68
N GLN A 615 -9.61 35.38 4.34
CA GLN A 615 -9.92 34.95 2.99
C GLN A 615 -11.07 33.96 2.98
N GLU A 616 -12.06 34.23 2.13
CA GLU A 616 -13.10 33.25 1.79
C GLU A 616 -12.69 32.50 0.52
N LYS A 617 -12.55 31.18 0.59
CA LYS A 617 -12.17 30.28 -0.51
C LYS A 617 -13.21 29.17 -0.60
N ASP A 618 -13.89 29.08 -1.74
CA ASP A 618 -14.91 28.05 -2.03
C ASP A 618 -16.01 27.91 -0.95
N GLY A 619 -16.35 29.02 -0.28
CA GLY A 619 -17.31 29.11 0.82
C GLY A 619 -16.68 29.04 2.22
N VAL A 620 -15.49 28.47 2.36
CA VAL A 620 -14.75 28.38 3.62
C VAL A 620 -14.06 29.70 3.94
N GLY A 621 -14.28 30.23 5.14
CA GLY A 621 -13.55 31.40 5.65
C GLY A 621 -12.33 30.97 6.47
N PHE A 622 -11.18 31.59 6.19
CA PHE A 622 -9.94 31.42 6.94
C PHE A 622 -9.43 32.77 7.45
N THR A 623 -8.95 32.80 8.69
CA THR A 623 -8.17 33.89 9.26
C THR A 623 -6.70 33.47 9.35
N THR A 624 -5.81 34.26 8.75
CA THR A 624 -4.37 33.92 8.65
C THR A 624 -3.52 35.03 9.26
N ARG A 625 -2.59 34.66 10.14
CA ARG A 625 -1.63 35.54 10.81
C ARG A 625 -0.22 35.22 10.36
N GLU A 626 0.48 36.20 9.79
CA GLU A 626 1.85 36.04 9.29
C GLU A 626 2.79 36.97 10.06
N ILE A 627 3.86 36.45 10.65
CA ILE A 627 4.86 37.23 11.39
C ILE A 627 6.20 37.17 10.66
N VAL A 628 6.67 38.31 10.15
CA VAL A 628 7.91 38.43 9.36
C VAL A 628 8.94 39.27 10.11
N PHE A 629 10.16 38.73 10.26
CA PHE A 629 11.29 39.41 10.92
C PHE A 629 12.65 38.85 10.49
N GLU A 630 13.72 39.61 10.73
CA GLU A 630 15.11 39.19 10.49
C GLU A 630 15.90 39.17 11.81
N ASN A 631 16.73 38.15 12.00
CA ASN A 631 17.73 38.09 13.06
C ASN A 631 19.01 37.39 12.57
N ASN A 632 20.16 38.00 12.80
CA ASN A 632 21.49 37.46 12.46
C ASN A 632 21.67 37.00 10.99
N GLY A 633 20.98 37.64 10.03
CA GLY A 633 21.03 37.30 8.60
C GLY A 633 20.12 36.13 8.16
N ILE A 634 19.28 35.65 9.08
CA ILE A 634 18.17 34.72 8.82
C ILE A 634 16.88 35.54 8.90
N THR A 635 16.06 35.47 7.86
CA THR A 635 14.67 35.96 7.89
C THR A 635 13.72 34.80 8.13
N TYR A 636 12.74 35.04 8.98
CA TYR A 636 11.69 34.12 9.36
C TYR A 636 10.35 34.68 8.87
N MET A 637 9.51 33.79 8.36
CA MET A 637 8.08 34.01 8.19
C MET A 637 7.37 32.87 8.92
N ILE A 638 6.62 33.20 9.97
CA ILE A 638 5.80 32.25 10.71
C ILE A 638 4.35 32.50 10.33
N VAL A 639 3.64 31.46 9.90
CA VAL A 639 2.23 31.53 9.49
C VAL A 639 1.39 30.67 10.43
N ALA A 640 0.27 31.21 10.89
CA ALA A 640 -0.78 30.45 11.56
C ALA A 640 -2.11 30.75 10.87
N GLU A 641 -2.78 29.71 10.39
CA GLU A 641 -4.04 29.78 9.65
C GLU A 641 -5.11 28.97 10.39
N LEU A 642 -6.31 29.54 10.52
CA LEU A 642 -7.44 28.89 11.18
C LEU A 642 -8.75 29.20 10.44
N ASN A 643 -9.53 28.16 10.17
CA ASN A 643 -10.89 28.25 9.64
C ASN A 643 -11.82 28.92 10.67
N ASP A 644 -12.69 29.82 10.22
CA ASP A 644 -13.67 30.50 11.07
C ASP A 644 -14.59 29.50 11.81
N ALA A 645 -14.93 28.37 11.19
CA ALA A 645 -15.70 27.27 11.79
C ALA A 645 -14.97 26.56 12.94
N ASN A 646 -13.63 26.69 12.98
CA ASN A 646 -12.75 26.08 13.98
C ASN A 646 -12.09 27.13 14.89
N ALA A 647 -12.54 28.39 14.85
CA ALA A 647 -12.05 29.50 15.64
C ALA A 647 -12.51 29.46 17.12
N THR A 648 -12.42 28.31 17.76
CA THR A 648 -12.70 28.15 19.20
C THR A 648 -11.67 28.89 20.04
N LYS A 649 -12.03 29.15 21.31
CA LYS A 649 -11.06 29.71 22.26
C LYS A 649 -9.88 28.77 22.47
N GLU A 650 -10.13 27.48 22.44
CA GLU A 650 -9.14 26.44 22.73
C GLU A 650 -8.11 26.33 21.60
N GLN A 651 -8.55 26.35 20.32
CA GLN A 651 -7.64 26.36 19.17
C GLN A 651 -6.84 27.68 19.10
N THR A 652 -7.49 28.83 19.30
CA THR A 652 -6.81 30.13 19.27
C THR A 652 -5.82 30.28 20.44
N ASP A 653 -6.16 29.85 21.66
CA ASP A 653 -5.24 29.81 22.80
C ASP A 653 -4.06 28.84 22.55
N VAL A 654 -4.24 27.74 21.80
CA VAL A 654 -3.13 26.84 21.42
C VAL A 654 -2.16 27.54 20.47
N ILE A 655 -2.68 28.21 19.42
CA ILE A 655 -1.87 28.92 18.44
C ILE A 655 -1.06 30.03 19.13
N GLU A 656 -1.67 30.84 19.99
CA GLU A 656 -0.95 31.90 20.70
C GLU A 656 0.09 31.35 21.70
N ARG A 657 -0.17 30.18 22.35
CA ARG A 657 0.88 29.49 23.16
C ARG A 657 2.05 29.05 22.30
N THR A 658 1.77 28.48 21.13
CA THR A 658 2.79 27.99 20.18
C THR A 658 3.64 29.16 19.67
N LEU A 659 3.01 30.26 19.24
CA LEU A 659 3.69 31.49 18.84
C LEU A 659 4.52 32.10 19.98
N ALA A 660 3.99 32.15 21.20
CA ALA A 660 4.70 32.68 22.36
C ALA A 660 5.90 31.82 22.83
N SER A 661 5.94 30.54 22.45
CA SER A 661 7.06 29.63 22.75
C SER A 661 8.26 29.79 21.82
N PHE A 662 8.11 30.49 20.69
CA PHE A 662 9.20 30.68 19.72
C PHE A 662 10.30 31.56 20.33
N GLY A 663 11.52 31.00 20.43
CA GLY A 663 12.68 31.69 20.97
C GLY A 663 13.91 31.57 20.08
N LEU A 664 14.64 32.67 19.93
CA LEU A 664 15.88 32.72 19.14
C LEU A 664 17.07 32.20 19.95
N THR A 665 17.86 31.32 19.35
CA THR A 665 19.12 30.82 19.92
C THR A 665 20.33 31.58 19.33
N LYS A 666 21.55 31.27 19.79
CA LYS A 666 22.77 32.06 19.51
C LYS A 666 23.56 31.52 18.33
#